data_AF-A0A960SDY5-F1
#
_entry.id   AF-A0A960SDY5-F1
#
_cell.length_a   1.000
_cell.length_b   1.000
_cell.length_c   1.000
_cell.angle_alpha   90.00
_cell.angle_beta   90.00
_cell.angle_gamma   90.00
#
_symmetry.space_group_name_H-M   'P 1'
#
loop_
_entity.id
_entity.type
_entity.pdbx_description
1 polymer ?
#
loop_
_entity_poly.entity_id
_entity_poly.type
_entity_poly.pdbx_seq_one_letter_code
_entity_poly.pdbx_strand_id
1 'polypeptide(L)'
;GDWSGIFFESTSGASVVSNMEVRYAGNTSSPGNSSWYRPSVSVASSASFSNLSILHSDYRPLSISGTDETATFNNLVIDDARSYAIEMANAANPTFTNLSVSRTGANAILASGNIASDRNWNVTAVPYQLSNSAAIDAGATLTLSAGVIVKMLQADSLNVNGNLVSQGTPGSPVIFTSVNDNTVGGDTYNNPVANPVPGSWGQLNINATSTGSVLDNLEVRYGGNVSSPGNGSWDRPAVTISTDLTVSGLTIRNTDAAGLDIQGGANVSLSDSKFVATGNLAGAAVNVGNGSATISDSFFLNNRVGIAVGAGDTATVTGSAFSGNTTAFTNANSDFVSAVATGNWWGDAGGPNDASSADGRTNSNPSGETVGDWVDYLDFLTTRPALSTGLVVLSHSPERSNSPVDTLTVTFSRPIDSATFTTGDVTLTGSSGAIALSAINMVSSTVFEIQLASALAEGSYDLTITQGITGPEGFALDAAYDGTVVYDAGGPRVISQTPSGTTDSSFNEIELVFDEAIDPLSVDASDFSLAGPNGAIQVLSAQTVTANTVLIRFLPQAVNGTYTVTLTPDLSDLAGNLLDQDNDGTGGEVDEDNYSNDVTLDRAALQVISQTPSGTINGTLTFLDIEFSVAILPSSFTTLDVQIIGPNGAQNITGVSQLTATAYRVTFDPPALEGTYYIYIGPEITDPGGTPMDQSGKGVTGTIEDRYEGTFTLDGVGPFVTDSTATGVLGGGTTSIDVTFSRPIRPETFTVADVSLSGPSGSLAISGVAALSATSFRISFAALSESGTYTLEVGPSVLDLVGNLMNQNGNGVNGEVDDLFTANFTIDAVPPTVLSTTLPGLITDYFASITVTFSEAMDQASVNGSSISLNGPAGAITLNSVDRLSSTEYRLNFDQQSFPGEYTLTVGTGVTDAAGTALDQNPGTPDGDS
;
A
#
# COMPACT_ATOMS: atom_id res chain seq x y z
N GLY A 1 -37.33 28.93 -3.09
CA GLY A 1 -37.09 27.53 -2.71
C GLY A 1 -38.15 26.70 -3.38
N ASP A 2 -37.73 25.78 -4.23
CA ASP A 2 -38.61 24.92 -5.04
C ASP A 2 -38.96 23.62 -4.32
N TRP A 3 -38.20 23.29 -3.27
CA TRP A 3 -38.42 22.14 -2.41
C TRP A 3 -37.89 22.41 -0.98
N SER A 4 -38.26 21.52 -0.05
CA SER A 4 -38.02 21.74 1.38
C SER A 4 -36.53 21.72 1.75
N GLY A 5 -35.87 20.58 1.66
CA GLY A 5 -34.49 20.37 2.10
C GLY A 5 -34.21 18.90 2.40
N ILE A 6 -32.96 18.59 2.74
CA ILE A 6 -32.50 17.25 3.16
C ILE A 6 -32.32 17.26 4.68
N PHE A 7 -32.86 16.24 5.35
CA PHE A 7 -32.86 16.15 6.81
C PHE A 7 -32.13 14.88 7.24
N PHE A 8 -30.96 15.04 7.84
CA PHE A 8 -30.20 14.00 8.52
C PHE A 8 -30.64 13.98 9.98
N GLU A 9 -31.70 13.21 10.26
CA GLU A 9 -32.25 13.03 11.60
C GLU A 9 -31.26 12.30 12.51
N SER A 10 -31.44 12.34 13.84
CA SER A 10 -30.46 11.83 14.83
C SER A 10 -30.04 10.37 14.69
N THR A 11 -30.81 9.54 14.02
CA THR A 11 -30.42 8.15 13.72
C THR A 11 -29.56 8.00 12.46
N SER A 12 -29.26 9.09 11.76
CA SER A 12 -28.54 9.12 10.48
C SER A 12 -27.02 9.27 10.65
N GLY A 13 -26.45 8.82 11.78
CA GLY A 13 -25.03 9.01 12.09
C GLY A 13 -24.07 8.24 11.19
N ALA A 14 -24.53 7.18 10.53
CA ALA A 14 -23.73 6.38 9.59
C ALA A 14 -23.66 6.99 8.18
N SER A 15 -24.33 8.11 7.94
CA SER A 15 -24.33 8.77 6.63
C SER A 15 -22.96 9.36 6.31
N VAL A 16 -22.47 9.02 5.12
CA VAL A 16 -21.29 9.60 4.49
C VAL A 16 -21.74 10.27 3.21
N VAL A 17 -21.55 11.58 3.12
CA VAL A 17 -21.97 12.41 1.99
C VAL A 17 -20.71 13.00 1.35
N SER A 18 -20.52 12.73 0.07
CA SER A 18 -19.37 13.22 -0.70
C SER A 18 -19.85 13.85 -2.01
N ASN A 19 -19.24 14.96 -2.41
CA ASN A 19 -19.46 15.63 -3.70
C ASN A 19 -20.95 15.94 -3.96
N MET A 20 -21.63 16.46 -2.94
CA MET A 20 -23.06 16.76 -3.01
C MET A 20 -23.28 18.25 -3.19
N GLU A 21 -24.17 18.60 -4.13
CA GLU A 21 -24.63 19.96 -4.32
C GLU A 21 -26.15 20.07 -4.09
N VAL A 22 -26.56 21.01 -3.24
CA VAL A 22 -27.95 21.28 -2.90
C VAL A 22 -28.32 22.66 -3.41
N ARG A 23 -29.21 22.74 -4.40
CA ARG A 23 -29.68 24.01 -4.97
C ARG A 23 -31.18 24.25 -4.77
N TYR A 24 -31.56 25.53 -4.63
CA TYR A 24 -32.95 26.01 -4.64
C TYR A 24 -33.87 25.38 -3.57
N ALA A 25 -33.33 24.85 -2.48
CA ALA A 25 -34.10 24.33 -1.36
C ALA A 25 -34.53 25.45 -0.38
N GLY A 26 -35.23 25.09 0.70
CA GLY A 26 -35.48 25.96 1.86
C GLY A 26 -36.93 26.42 2.04
N ASN A 27 -37.90 25.82 1.36
CA ASN A 27 -39.32 26.18 1.50
C ASN A 27 -40.24 24.96 1.34
N THR A 28 -41.17 24.74 2.27
CA THR A 28 -42.17 23.64 2.17
C THR A 28 -43.41 24.01 1.38
N SER A 29 -43.51 25.25 0.91
CA SER A 29 -44.65 25.77 0.17
C SER A 29 -44.27 26.11 -1.28
N SER A 30 -45.12 26.86 -1.97
CA SER A 30 -44.87 27.32 -3.34
C SER A 30 -43.59 28.17 -3.43
N PRO A 31 -42.83 28.09 -4.55
CA PRO A 31 -41.64 28.92 -4.77
C PRO A 31 -41.91 30.40 -4.50
N GLY A 32 -41.05 31.03 -3.70
CA GLY A 32 -41.14 32.46 -3.36
C GLY A 32 -42.17 32.79 -2.28
N ASN A 33 -42.79 31.79 -1.63
CA ASN A 33 -43.65 32.04 -0.47
C ASN A 33 -42.83 32.62 0.70
N SER A 34 -43.28 33.73 1.27
CA SER A 34 -42.63 34.41 2.40
C SER A 34 -42.89 33.77 3.77
N SER A 35 -43.48 32.58 3.80
CA SER A 35 -43.81 31.80 5.00
C SER A 35 -43.39 30.33 4.82
N TRP A 36 -43.27 29.59 5.93
CA TRP A 36 -42.94 28.16 5.95
C TRP A 36 -41.52 27.78 5.50
N TYR A 37 -40.55 28.62 5.83
CA TYR A 37 -39.15 28.33 5.57
C TYR A 37 -38.64 27.08 6.28
N ARG A 38 -37.66 26.43 5.65
CA ARG A 38 -36.88 25.31 6.18
C ARG A 38 -35.40 25.52 5.88
N PRO A 39 -34.49 24.87 6.62
CA PRO A 39 -33.11 24.78 6.18
C PRO A 39 -33.01 23.92 4.91
N SER A 40 -32.06 24.24 4.02
CA SER A 40 -31.77 23.43 2.84
C SER A 40 -31.14 22.09 3.23
N VAL A 41 -30.28 22.08 4.24
CA VAL A 41 -29.73 20.89 4.88
C VAL A 41 -29.89 21.02 6.39
N SER A 42 -30.51 20.02 7.02
CA SER A 42 -30.62 19.92 8.48
C SER A 42 -29.82 18.71 8.95
N VAL A 43 -28.95 18.90 9.94
CA VAL A 43 -28.11 17.85 10.51
C VAL A 43 -28.34 17.78 12.02
N ALA A 44 -28.93 16.68 12.43
CA ALA A 44 -29.18 16.35 13.81
C ALA A 44 -28.52 15.03 14.22
N SER A 45 -27.52 14.57 13.42
CA SER A 45 -26.77 13.32 13.54
C SER A 45 -25.24 13.56 13.51
N SER A 46 -24.44 12.50 13.74
CA SER A 46 -22.98 12.49 13.55
C SER A 46 -22.51 12.26 12.10
N ALA A 47 -23.32 12.63 11.10
CA ALA A 47 -22.99 12.38 9.69
C ALA A 47 -21.70 13.08 9.24
N SER A 48 -21.05 12.51 8.23
CA SER A 48 -19.83 13.07 7.63
C SER A 48 -20.09 13.62 6.24
N PHE A 49 -19.54 14.81 5.97
CA PHE A 49 -19.71 15.55 4.73
C PHE A 49 -18.35 15.94 4.17
N SER A 50 -18.15 15.69 2.88
CA SER A 50 -16.98 16.09 2.11
C SER A 50 -17.42 16.73 0.80
N ASN A 51 -16.87 17.89 0.44
CA ASN A 51 -17.22 18.61 -0.79
C ASN A 51 -18.74 18.84 -0.90
N LEU A 52 -19.31 19.50 0.10
CA LEU A 52 -20.73 19.85 0.13
C LEU A 52 -20.91 21.30 -0.30
N SER A 53 -21.70 21.52 -1.36
CA SER A 53 -22.09 22.86 -1.82
C SER A 53 -23.58 23.07 -1.56
N ILE A 54 -23.93 24.13 -0.84
CA ILE A 54 -25.33 24.54 -0.61
C ILE A 54 -25.53 25.93 -1.21
N LEU A 55 -26.25 25.99 -2.33
CA LEU A 55 -26.35 27.17 -3.18
C LEU A 55 -27.82 27.61 -3.35
N HIS A 56 -28.05 28.91 -3.51
CA HIS A 56 -29.37 29.48 -3.85
C HIS A 56 -30.48 29.08 -2.86
N SER A 57 -30.16 29.07 -1.56
CA SER A 57 -31.10 28.71 -0.49
C SER A 57 -32.14 29.80 -0.26
N ASP A 58 -33.43 29.42 -0.21
CA ASP A 58 -34.52 30.38 0.03
C ASP A 58 -34.50 31.00 1.43
N TYR A 59 -33.88 30.33 2.40
CA TYR A 59 -33.82 30.76 3.80
C TYR A 59 -32.44 30.49 4.43
N ARG A 60 -32.27 29.36 5.14
CA ARG A 60 -31.03 28.96 5.79
C ARG A 60 -30.39 27.80 5.03
N PRO A 61 -29.12 27.88 4.65
CA PRO A 61 -28.43 26.78 3.98
C PRO A 61 -28.28 25.56 4.89
N LEU A 62 -27.65 25.73 6.05
CA LEU A 62 -27.33 24.65 6.97
C LEU A 62 -27.88 24.91 8.37
N SER A 63 -28.55 23.93 8.96
CA SER A 63 -28.98 23.93 10.36
C SER A 63 -28.42 22.70 11.08
N ILE A 64 -27.79 22.90 12.23
CA ILE A 64 -27.16 21.84 13.03
C ILE A 64 -27.77 21.83 14.43
N SER A 65 -28.46 20.75 14.79
CA SER A 65 -29.26 20.67 16.02
C SER A 65 -29.00 19.43 16.88
N GLY A 66 -28.17 18.49 16.42
CA GLY A 66 -27.81 17.28 17.17
C GLY A 66 -27.04 17.61 18.45
N THR A 67 -27.37 16.95 19.56
CA THR A 67 -26.70 17.16 20.85
C THR A 67 -25.48 16.24 20.98
N ASP A 68 -24.30 16.80 21.23
CA ASP A 68 -23.02 16.07 21.42
C ASP A 68 -22.56 15.18 20.26
N GLU A 69 -23.23 15.24 19.12
CA GLU A 69 -22.82 14.55 17.91
C GLU A 69 -21.80 15.36 17.12
N THR A 70 -20.75 14.69 16.65
CA THR A 70 -19.66 15.31 15.90
C THR A 70 -19.91 15.17 14.40
N ALA A 71 -20.85 15.94 13.86
CA ALA A 71 -20.93 16.09 12.41
C ALA A 71 -19.62 16.68 11.88
N THR A 72 -19.12 16.15 10.76
CA THR A 72 -17.86 16.61 10.15
C THR A 72 -18.15 17.22 8.79
N PHE A 73 -17.60 18.40 8.52
CA PHE A 73 -17.75 19.11 7.26
C PHE A 73 -16.36 19.46 6.73
N ASN A 74 -15.93 18.72 5.71
CA ASN A 74 -14.69 19.01 4.99
C ASN A 74 -15.02 19.62 3.63
N ASN A 75 -14.50 20.80 3.34
CA ASN A 75 -14.79 21.55 2.13
C ASN A 75 -16.30 21.85 1.96
N LEU A 76 -16.82 22.73 2.81
CA LEU A 76 -18.21 23.18 2.76
C LEU A 76 -18.29 24.55 2.08
N VAL A 77 -19.04 24.62 0.99
CA VAL A 77 -19.32 25.87 0.27
C VAL A 77 -20.77 26.25 0.49
N ILE A 78 -21.00 27.47 0.98
CA ILE A 78 -22.32 28.06 1.13
C ILE A 78 -22.35 29.38 0.35
N ASP A 79 -23.31 29.50 -0.55
CA ASP A 79 -23.45 30.69 -1.37
C ASP A 79 -24.91 31.02 -1.69
N ASP A 80 -25.21 32.31 -1.77
CA ASP A 80 -26.53 32.85 -2.13
C ASP A 80 -27.68 32.32 -1.25
N ALA A 81 -27.90 32.97 -0.11
CA ALA A 81 -28.96 32.60 0.82
C ALA A 81 -29.61 33.81 1.49
N ARG A 82 -30.90 33.73 1.85
CA ARG A 82 -31.60 34.88 2.46
C ARG A 82 -31.23 35.17 3.92
N SER A 83 -30.71 34.20 4.67
CA SER A 83 -30.48 34.31 6.12
C SER A 83 -29.04 33.97 6.48
N TYR A 84 -28.81 33.61 7.75
CA TYR A 84 -27.52 33.10 8.24
C TYR A 84 -27.04 31.91 7.43
N ALA A 85 -25.74 31.90 7.12
CA ALA A 85 -25.09 30.79 6.42
C ALA A 85 -25.26 29.46 7.17
N ILE A 86 -25.03 29.47 8.48
CA ILE A 86 -25.17 28.31 9.34
C ILE A 86 -25.96 28.73 10.58
N GLU A 87 -26.95 27.93 10.97
CA GLU A 87 -27.53 27.95 12.31
C GLU A 87 -27.07 26.73 13.07
N MET A 88 -26.57 26.90 14.29
CA MET A 88 -26.27 25.77 15.17
C MET A 88 -26.83 25.97 16.59
N ALA A 89 -27.27 24.87 17.19
CA ALA A 89 -27.43 24.82 18.64
C ALA A 89 -26.06 24.82 19.31
N ASN A 90 -25.88 25.55 20.41
CA ASN A 90 -24.67 25.49 21.24
C ASN A 90 -24.46 24.11 21.89
N ALA A 91 -25.51 23.29 21.92
CA ALA A 91 -25.44 21.88 22.29
C ALA A 91 -24.87 20.98 21.17
N ALA A 92 -24.66 21.48 19.95
CA ALA A 92 -23.97 20.74 18.89
C ALA A 92 -22.46 20.95 18.95
N ASN A 93 -21.68 20.01 18.39
CA ASN A 93 -20.22 20.09 18.33
C ASN A 93 -19.67 19.72 16.93
N PRO A 94 -20.08 20.45 15.87
CA PRO A 94 -19.61 20.16 14.51
C PRO A 94 -18.13 20.54 14.35
N THR A 95 -17.48 19.87 13.40
CA THR A 95 -16.13 20.24 12.95
C THR A 95 -16.19 20.73 11.51
N PHE A 96 -15.49 21.84 11.24
CA PHE A 96 -15.38 22.42 9.91
C PHE A 96 -13.91 22.49 9.51
N THR A 97 -13.60 21.99 8.32
CA THR A 97 -12.32 22.19 7.63
C THR A 97 -12.64 22.76 6.25
N ASN A 98 -11.98 23.86 5.87
CA ASN A 98 -12.20 24.55 4.59
C ASN A 98 -13.67 24.97 4.40
N LEU A 99 -14.13 25.92 5.21
CA LEU A 99 -15.46 26.53 5.06
C LEU A 99 -15.37 27.79 4.20
N SER A 100 -16.17 27.86 3.13
CA SER A 100 -16.35 29.06 2.31
C SER A 100 -17.81 29.52 2.37
N VAL A 101 -18.02 30.79 2.69
CA VAL A 101 -19.35 31.41 2.82
C VAL A 101 -19.36 32.72 2.04
N SER A 102 -20.33 32.88 1.14
CA SER A 102 -20.51 34.14 0.40
C SER A 102 -21.96 34.45 0.06
N ARG A 103 -22.27 35.71 -0.24
CA ARG A 103 -23.59 36.19 -0.69
C ARG A 103 -24.79 35.72 0.16
N THR A 104 -24.61 35.53 1.46
CA THR A 104 -25.74 35.21 2.36
C THR A 104 -26.29 36.47 3.02
N GLY A 105 -27.55 36.43 3.48
CA GLY A 105 -28.17 37.53 4.22
C GLY A 105 -27.47 37.81 5.55
N ALA A 106 -26.80 36.80 6.12
CA ALA A 106 -25.79 37.02 7.15
C ALA A 106 -24.63 36.01 7.04
N ASN A 107 -23.43 36.50 6.72
CA ASN A 107 -22.22 35.69 6.61
C ASN A 107 -21.68 35.35 8.01
N ALA A 108 -22.44 34.56 8.77
CA ALA A 108 -22.15 34.22 10.15
C ALA A 108 -22.74 32.85 10.54
N ILE A 109 -22.18 32.27 11.60
CA ILE A 109 -22.76 31.10 12.29
C ILE A 109 -23.65 31.61 13.43
N LEU A 110 -24.98 31.45 13.32
CA LEU A 110 -25.92 31.78 14.39
C LEU A 110 -25.93 30.66 15.44
N ALA A 111 -25.39 30.96 16.61
CA ALA A 111 -25.21 30.03 17.72
C ALA A 111 -26.29 30.26 18.79
N SER A 112 -27.07 29.23 19.13
CA SER A 112 -28.28 29.37 19.98
C SER A 112 -28.30 28.47 21.21
N GLY A 113 -28.80 29.00 22.34
CA GLY A 113 -28.93 28.26 23.61
C GLY A 113 -27.68 28.33 24.49
N ASN A 114 -27.63 27.54 25.55
CA ASN A 114 -26.47 27.46 26.45
C ASN A 114 -25.44 26.45 25.95
N ILE A 115 -24.20 26.66 26.38
CA ILE A 115 -23.08 25.74 26.20
C ILE A 115 -23.07 24.83 27.43
N ALA A 116 -23.75 23.69 27.32
CA ALA A 116 -24.01 22.77 28.44
C ALA A 116 -22.88 21.75 28.68
N SER A 117 -21.92 21.66 27.76
CA SER A 117 -20.80 20.72 27.76
C SER A 117 -19.67 21.28 26.92
N ASP A 118 -18.49 20.64 26.93
CA ASP A 118 -17.30 21.17 26.28
C ASP A 118 -17.51 21.41 24.77
N ARG A 119 -17.16 22.61 24.31
CA ARG A 119 -17.25 23.02 22.91
C ARG A 119 -15.93 23.64 22.46
N ASN A 120 -15.58 23.35 21.21
CA ASN A 120 -14.47 24.00 20.53
C ASN A 120 -15.00 24.81 19.36
N TRP A 121 -14.79 26.12 19.40
CA TRP A 121 -15.06 26.99 18.25
C TRP A 121 -13.73 27.36 17.62
N ASN A 122 -13.59 26.99 16.34
CA ASN A 122 -12.37 27.13 15.58
C ASN A 122 -12.59 27.72 14.18
N VAL A 123 -13.82 28.12 13.84
CA VAL A 123 -14.12 28.76 12.56
C VAL A 123 -13.65 30.21 12.58
N THR A 124 -12.84 30.58 11.60
CA THR A 124 -12.34 31.94 11.37
C THR A 124 -12.83 32.54 10.03
N ALA A 125 -13.37 31.72 9.12
CA ALA A 125 -13.88 32.18 7.82
C ALA A 125 -15.08 33.13 7.94
N VAL A 126 -15.90 32.96 8.98
CA VAL A 126 -17.03 33.82 9.32
C VAL A 126 -17.17 33.93 10.83
N PRO A 127 -17.72 35.03 11.39
CA PRO A 127 -17.95 35.17 12.82
C PRO A 127 -19.02 34.20 13.34
N TYR A 128 -18.87 33.80 14.60
CA TYR A 128 -19.99 33.29 15.39
C TYR A 128 -20.84 34.46 15.85
N GLN A 129 -22.15 34.31 15.84
CA GLN A 129 -23.08 35.27 16.43
C GLN A 129 -23.97 34.56 17.44
N LEU A 130 -24.03 35.07 18.67
CA LEU A 130 -25.02 34.59 19.64
C LEU A 130 -26.41 35.11 19.26
N SER A 131 -27.40 34.22 19.29
CA SER A 131 -28.80 34.60 18.98
C SER A 131 -29.48 35.39 20.10
N ASN A 132 -28.97 35.24 21.33
CA ASN A 132 -29.37 35.96 22.52
C ASN A 132 -28.28 35.80 23.60
N SER A 133 -28.51 36.38 24.78
CA SER A 133 -27.72 36.10 25.98
C SER A 133 -27.62 34.60 26.25
N ALA A 134 -26.41 34.10 26.44
CA ALA A 134 -26.11 32.69 26.64
C ALA A 134 -25.32 32.46 27.94
N ALA A 135 -25.22 31.19 28.34
CA ALA A 135 -24.33 30.78 29.41
C ALA A 135 -23.41 29.63 29.00
N ILE A 136 -22.21 29.61 29.57
CA ILE A 136 -21.39 28.40 29.69
C ILE A 136 -21.77 27.78 31.03
N ASP A 137 -22.46 26.65 31.00
CA ASP A 137 -23.00 26.03 32.21
C ASP A 137 -21.87 25.46 33.08
N ALA A 138 -22.16 25.26 34.37
CA ALA A 138 -21.16 24.74 35.31
C ALA A 138 -20.64 23.36 34.86
N GLY A 139 -19.32 23.21 34.82
CA GLY A 139 -18.64 21.99 34.36
C GLY A 139 -18.37 21.93 32.85
N ALA A 140 -18.90 22.85 32.05
CA ALA A 140 -18.59 22.97 30.62
C ALA A 140 -17.44 23.94 30.36
N THR A 141 -16.73 23.74 29.26
CA THR A 141 -15.66 24.62 28.77
C THR A 141 -15.92 25.05 27.33
N LEU A 142 -15.96 26.36 27.07
CA LEU A 142 -15.87 26.88 25.71
C LEU A 142 -14.42 27.21 25.39
N THR A 143 -13.85 26.50 24.43
CA THR A 143 -12.51 26.78 23.89
C THR A 143 -12.65 27.55 22.58
N LEU A 144 -11.95 28.69 22.47
CA LEU A 144 -11.93 29.55 21.30
C LEU A 144 -10.52 29.55 20.71
N SER A 145 -10.39 29.08 19.47
CA SER A 145 -9.10 29.10 18.75
C SER A 145 -8.68 30.51 18.35
N ALA A 146 -7.40 30.71 18.04
CA ALA A 146 -6.87 31.99 17.55
C ALA A 146 -7.65 32.52 16.34
N GLY A 147 -7.94 33.82 16.33
CA GLY A 147 -8.67 34.50 15.25
C GLY A 147 -10.20 34.33 15.27
N VAL A 148 -10.76 33.58 16.22
CA VAL A 148 -12.22 33.42 16.35
C VAL A 148 -12.87 34.76 16.75
N ILE A 149 -13.94 35.11 16.05
CA ILE A 149 -14.74 36.31 16.30
C ILE A 149 -16.13 35.91 16.76
N VAL A 150 -16.57 36.46 17.89
CA VAL A 150 -17.90 36.29 18.47
C VAL A 150 -18.62 37.64 18.48
N LYS A 151 -19.74 37.73 17.79
CA LYS A 151 -20.57 38.93 17.70
C LYS A 151 -21.82 38.83 18.56
N MET A 152 -22.14 39.92 19.25
CA MET A 152 -23.20 40.03 20.25
C MET A 152 -24.28 41.01 19.79
N LEU A 153 -25.55 40.65 19.98
CA LEU A 153 -26.68 41.55 19.74
C LEU A 153 -26.82 42.58 20.87
N GLN A 154 -27.68 43.56 20.64
CA GLN A 154 -27.97 44.61 21.61
C GLN A 154 -28.36 44.04 22.97
N ALA A 155 -27.73 44.57 24.02
CA ALA A 155 -27.94 44.22 25.42
C ALA A 155 -27.58 42.78 25.82
N ASP A 156 -27.08 41.95 24.91
CA ASP A 156 -26.78 40.55 25.23
C ASP A 156 -25.51 40.39 26.03
N SER A 157 -25.46 39.32 26.84
CA SER A 157 -24.32 38.97 27.68
C SER A 157 -23.98 37.50 27.59
N LEU A 158 -22.71 37.17 27.85
CA LEU A 158 -22.27 35.78 28.05
C LEU A 158 -21.97 35.57 29.53
N ASN A 159 -22.72 34.67 30.17
CA ASN A 159 -22.51 34.29 31.57
C ASN A 159 -21.69 33.01 31.64
N VAL A 160 -20.48 33.10 32.18
CA VAL A 160 -19.58 31.96 32.33
C VAL A 160 -19.74 31.42 33.74
N ASN A 161 -20.40 30.26 33.88
CA ASN A 161 -20.49 29.50 35.13
C ASN A 161 -19.55 28.27 35.09
N GLY A 162 -19.26 27.75 33.90
CA GLY A 162 -18.16 26.82 33.60
C GLY A 162 -16.88 27.58 33.30
N ASN A 163 -16.15 27.25 32.23
CA ASN A 163 -14.88 27.88 31.88
C ASN A 163 -14.90 28.48 30.46
N LEU A 164 -14.26 29.65 30.30
CA LEU A 164 -13.97 30.24 29.00
C LEU A 164 -12.47 30.19 28.76
N VAL A 165 -12.03 29.55 27.67
CA VAL A 165 -10.62 29.38 27.31
C VAL A 165 -10.38 30.06 25.97
N SER A 166 -9.71 31.20 25.99
CA SER A 166 -9.20 31.91 24.81
C SER A 166 -7.79 31.41 24.48
N GLN A 167 -7.59 30.93 23.26
CA GLN A 167 -6.28 30.53 22.72
C GLN A 167 -5.80 31.51 21.65
N GLY A 168 -6.08 32.80 21.84
CA GLY A 168 -5.64 33.86 20.94
C GLY A 168 -4.13 33.98 20.89
N THR A 169 -3.63 34.58 19.81
CA THR A 169 -2.24 35.06 19.72
C THR A 169 -2.26 36.58 19.51
N PRO A 170 -1.12 37.28 19.68
CA PRO A 170 -1.08 38.71 19.43
C PRO A 170 -1.37 39.12 17.98
N GLY A 171 -1.08 38.24 17.02
CA GLY A 171 -1.41 38.41 15.60
C GLY A 171 -2.83 37.95 15.24
N SER A 172 -3.41 37.06 16.02
CA SER A 172 -4.77 36.55 15.79
C SER A 172 -5.51 36.40 17.12
N PRO A 173 -5.91 37.52 17.74
CA PRO A 173 -6.63 37.49 19.01
C PRO A 173 -8.01 36.87 18.83
N VAL A 174 -8.57 36.37 19.93
CA VAL A 174 -10.00 36.06 19.99
C VAL A 174 -10.76 37.36 20.23
N ILE A 175 -11.83 37.63 19.49
CA ILE A 175 -12.53 38.93 19.56
C ILE A 175 -14.00 38.74 19.94
N PHE A 176 -14.44 39.40 21.00
CA PHE A 176 -15.86 39.63 21.31
C PHE A 176 -16.23 41.08 20.96
N THR A 177 -17.26 41.24 20.12
CA THR A 177 -17.68 42.57 19.65
C THR A 177 -19.18 42.63 19.34
N SER A 178 -19.67 43.80 18.92
CA SER A 178 -21.04 43.99 18.45
C SER A 178 -21.27 43.36 17.08
N VAL A 179 -22.50 42.90 16.81
CA VAL A 179 -22.94 42.55 15.44
C VAL A 179 -22.77 43.68 14.42
N ASN A 180 -22.76 44.94 14.88
CA ASN A 180 -22.59 46.13 14.05
C ASN A 180 -21.11 46.50 13.82
N ASP A 181 -20.16 45.79 14.44
CA ASP A 181 -18.74 46.01 14.22
C ASP A 181 -18.30 45.35 12.91
N ASN A 182 -18.28 46.15 11.85
CA ASN A 182 -17.83 45.72 10.52
C ASN A 182 -16.31 45.76 10.37
N THR A 183 -15.56 46.25 11.37
CA THR A 183 -14.09 46.35 11.29
C THR A 183 -13.39 45.00 11.44
N VAL A 184 -14.11 43.97 11.90
CA VAL A 184 -13.62 42.61 12.12
C VAL A 184 -14.66 41.58 11.69
N GLY A 185 -14.22 40.50 11.03
CA GLY A 185 -15.10 39.41 10.58
C GLY A 185 -16.08 39.82 9.48
N GLY A 186 -15.84 40.95 8.80
CA GLY A 186 -16.68 41.47 7.72
C GLY A 186 -18.02 42.07 8.16
N ASP A 187 -18.78 42.53 7.18
CA ASP A 187 -20.14 43.05 7.35
C ASP A 187 -21.12 41.89 7.56
N THR A 188 -21.58 41.72 8.81
CA THR A 188 -22.42 40.60 9.22
C THR A 188 -23.72 40.53 8.44
N TYR A 189 -24.29 41.68 8.03
CA TYR A 189 -25.64 41.78 7.47
C TYR A 189 -25.68 42.48 6.10
N ASN A 190 -24.53 42.64 5.44
CA ASN A 190 -24.38 43.43 4.21
C ASN A 190 -25.00 44.84 4.33
N ASN A 191 -24.89 45.44 5.52
CA ASN A 191 -25.29 46.81 5.79
C ASN A 191 -24.06 47.73 5.92
N PRO A 192 -23.71 48.51 4.88
CA PRO A 192 -22.50 49.32 4.85
C PRO A 192 -22.52 50.51 5.83
N VAL A 193 -23.64 50.75 6.52
CA VAL A 193 -23.82 51.87 7.47
C VAL A 193 -23.72 51.41 8.94
N ALA A 194 -23.55 50.12 9.21
CA ALA A 194 -23.45 49.62 10.58
C ALA A 194 -22.18 50.15 11.26
N ASN A 195 -22.37 50.96 12.30
CA ASN A 195 -21.31 51.50 13.14
C ASN A 195 -21.54 51.04 14.58
N PRO A 196 -20.60 50.32 15.20
CA PRO A 196 -20.72 49.95 16.59
C PRO A 196 -20.54 51.19 17.47
N VAL A 197 -21.32 51.27 18.54
CA VAL A 197 -21.22 52.32 19.56
C VAL A 197 -20.85 51.69 20.90
N PRO A 198 -20.10 52.36 21.79
CA PRO A 198 -19.88 51.88 23.14
C PRO A 198 -21.20 51.48 23.82
N GLY A 199 -21.27 50.29 24.43
CA GLY A 199 -22.51 49.76 25.01
C GLY A 199 -23.45 49.10 24.01
N SER A 200 -22.96 48.74 22.81
CA SER A 200 -23.71 47.96 21.82
C SER A 200 -24.15 46.59 22.32
N TRP A 201 -23.56 46.08 23.39
CA TRP A 201 -23.97 44.84 24.06
C TRP A 201 -23.61 44.90 25.55
N GLY A 202 -24.05 43.89 26.31
CA GLY A 202 -23.97 43.83 27.76
C GLY A 202 -22.55 43.60 28.28
N GLN A 203 -22.20 42.34 28.59
CA GLN A 203 -20.92 42.02 29.24
C GLN A 203 -20.49 40.56 29.05
N LEU A 204 -19.20 40.29 29.25
CA LEU A 204 -18.70 38.96 29.64
C LEU A 204 -18.67 38.88 31.16
N ASN A 205 -19.38 37.91 31.73
CA ASN A 205 -19.47 37.73 33.17
C ASN A 205 -18.82 36.41 33.59
N ILE A 206 -17.58 36.48 34.10
CA ILE A 206 -16.83 35.34 34.63
C ILE A 206 -17.20 35.16 36.11
N ASN A 207 -18.09 34.21 36.39
CA ASN A 207 -18.63 34.00 37.73
C ASN A 207 -17.65 33.25 38.64
N ALA A 208 -17.95 33.23 39.94
CA ALA A 208 -17.08 32.65 40.96
C ALA A 208 -16.72 31.16 40.74
N THR A 209 -17.57 30.42 40.02
CA THR A 209 -17.37 28.98 39.73
C THR A 209 -16.40 28.73 38.57
N SER A 210 -15.95 29.76 37.85
CA SER A 210 -15.21 29.66 36.59
C SER A 210 -13.70 29.57 36.75
N THR A 211 -13.23 28.79 37.72
CA THR A 211 -11.82 28.74 38.17
C THR A 211 -10.83 28.19 37.14
N GLY A 212 -11.31 27.55 36.06
CA GLY A 212 -10.48 27.03 34.97
C GLY A 212 -10.46 27.91 33.72
N SER A 213 -10.97 29.15 33.79
CA SER A 213 -10.96 30.07 32.64
C SER A 213 -9.54 30.54 32.32
N VAL A 214 -9.30 30.86 31.05
CA VAL A 214 -8.04 31.42 30.54
C VAL A 214 -8.40 32.50 29.52
N LEU A 215 -7.96 33.74 29.74
CA LEU A 215 -8.32 34.89 28.90
C LEU A 215 -7.09 35.44 28.17
N ASP A 216 -6.34 34.56 27.50
CA ASP A 216 -5.11 34.94 26.82
C ASP A 216 -5.38 35.52 25.43
N ASN A 217 -4.76 36.67 25.13
CA ASN A 217 -4.91 37.42 23.88
C ASN A 217 -6.38 37.58 23.46
N LEU A 218 -7.22 37.85 24.45
CA LEU A 218 -8.63 38.11 24.29
C LEU A 218 -8.85 39.60 24.04
N GLU A 219 -9.73 39.92 23.12
CA GLU A 219 -10.14 41.27 22.83
C GLU A 219 -11.65 41.44 23.01
N VAL A 220 -12.05 42.48 23.76
CA VAL A 220 -13.44 42.85 24.02
C VAL A 220 -13.69 44.29 23.57
N ARG A 221 -14.67 44.48 22.67
CA ARG A 221 -15.01 45.80 22.11
C ARG A 221 -16.47 46.15 22.31
N TYR A 222 -16.78 47.43 22.48
CA TYR A 222 -18.15 47.99 22.40
C TYR A 222 -19.17 47.41 23.40
N GLY A 223 -18.72 46.75 24.46
CA GLY A 223 -19.58 46.27 25.55
C GLY A 223 -19.92 47.37 26.56
N GLY A 224 -20.78 47.02 27.51
CA GLY A 224 -20.99 47.77 28.75
C GLY A 224 -22.40 48.34 28.97
N ASN A 225 -23.44 47.87 28.27
CA ASN A 225 -24.81 48.32 28.51
C ASN A 225 -25.85 47.21 28.24
N VAL A 226 -26.79 46.97 29.16
CA VAL A 226 -27.85 45.94 29.04
C VAL A 226 -29.21 46.51 28.62
N SER A 227 -29.23 47.70 28.02
CA SER A 227 -30.46 48.34 27.57
C SER A 227 -30.30 48.98 26.19
N SER A 228 -29.60 50.11 26.10
CA SER A 228 -29.39 50.83 24.86
C SER A 228 -28.07 51.59 24.93
N PRO A 229 -27.28 51.59 23.85
CA PRO A 229 -25.96 52.22 23.87
C PRO A 229 -26.02 53.71 24.22
N GLY A 230 -25.12 54.18 25.08
CA GLY A 230 -24.90 55.60 25.33
C GLY A 230 -26.02 56.33 26.06
N ASN A 231 -26.98 55.62 26.67
CA ASN A 231 -28.09 56.23 27.42
C ASN A 231 -27.71 56.64 28.87
N GLY A 232 -26.51 56.28 29.34
CA GLY A 232 -25.99 56.57 30.68
C GLY A 232 -26.80 55.94 31.82
N SER A 233 -27.47 54.82 31.55
CA SER A 233 -28.31 54.09 32.50
C SER A 233 -28.25 52.59 32.23
N TRP A 234 -28.29 51.77 33.29
CA TRP A 234 -28.14 50.30 33.18
C TRP A 234 -26.78 49.87 32.63
N ASP A 235 -25.78 50.72 32.83
CA ASP A 235 -24.38 50.47 32.54
C ASP A 235 -23.89 49.19 33.25
N ARG A 236 -23.00 48.47 32.58
CA ARG A 236 -22.32 47.26 33.06
C ARG A 236 -20.83 47.35 32.72
N PRO A 237 -19.93 46.75 33.51
CA PRO A 237 -18.57 46.52 33.06
C PRO A 237 -18.58 45.67 31.78
N ALA A 238 -17.70 45.93 30.81
CA ALA A 238 -17.61 45.08 29.63
C ALA A 238 -17.14 43.66 29.98
N VAL A 239 -16.28 43.54 30.99
CA VAL A 239 -15.85 42.27 31.59
C VAL A 239 -15.99 42.36 33.10
N THR A 240 -16.58 41.33 33.72
CA THR A 240 -16.64 41.17 35.17
C THR A 240 -15.95 39.87 35.57
N ILE A 241 -15.03 39.91 36.53
CA ILE A 241 -14.33 38.74 37.07
C ILE A 241 -14.64 38.59 38.55
N SER A 242 -15.21 37.45 38.92
CA SER A 242 -15.59 37.12 40.30
C SER A 242 -14.86 35.90 40.87
N THR A 243 -13.76 35.49 40.23
CA THR A 243 -12.92 34.34 40.62
C THR A 243 -11.43 34.65 40.40
N ASP A 244 -10.54 33.95 41.10
CA ASP A 244 -9.09 34.12 40.93
C ASP A 244 -8.69 33.76 39.49
N LEU A 245 -7.89 34.62 38.85
CA LEU A 245 -7.55 34.45 37.44
C LEU A 245 -6.19 35.05 37.09
N THR A 246 -5.47 34.39 36.18
CA THR A 246 -4.31 34.97 35.49
C THR A 246 -4.71 35.26 34.05
N VAL A 247 -4.40 36.46 33.59
CA VAL A 247 -4.83 37.00 32.30
C VAL A 247 -3.63 37.66 31.64
N SER A 248 -3.37 37.33 30.37
CA SER A 248 -2.29 37.92 29.58
C SER A 248 -2.81 38.43 28.24
N GLY A 249 -2.30 39.56 27.75
CA GLY A 249 -2.68 40.06 26.42
C GLY A 249 -4.13 40.51 26.27
N LEU A 250 -4.84 40.81 27.38
CA LEU A 250 -6.24 41.23 27.32
C LEU A 250 -6.36 42.65 26.76
N THR A 251 -7.13 42.83 25.71
CA THR A 251 -7.49 44.15 25.16
C THR A 251 -8.96 44.46 25.42
N ILE A 252 -9.25 45.54 26.14
CA ILE A 252 -10.62 46.05 26.30
C ILE A 252 -10.68 47.47 25.72
N ARG A 253 -11.59 47.71 24.76
CA ARG A 253 -11.73 49.04 24.14
C ARG A 253 -13.14 49.47 23.82
N ASN A 254 -13.31 50.80 23.74
CA ASN A 254 -14.55 51.46 23.32
C ASN A 254 -15.76 51.02 24.15
N THR A 255 -15.64 50.96 25.46
CA THR A 255 -16.72 50.52 26.37
C THR A 255 -17.55 51.71 26.85
N ASP A 256 -18.85 51.48 27.12
CA ASP A 256 -19.74 52.54 27.62
C ASP A 256 -19.38 52.92 29.07
N ALA A 257 -19.16 51.89 29.89
CA ALA A 257 -18.82 51.99 31.29
C ALA A 257 -17.45 51.35 31.58
N ALA A 258 -17.23 50.82 32.78
CA ALA A 258 -15.96 50.23 33.18
C ALA A 258 -15.49 49.16 32.18
N GLY A 259 -14.18 49.09 31.94
CA GLY A 259 -13.61 48.06 31.07
C GLY A 259 -13.69 46.69 31.74
N LEU A 260 -12.97 46.56 32.85
CA LEU A 260 -12.92 45.37 33.70
C LEU A 260 -13.35 45.72 35.13
N ASP A 261 -14.20 44.89 35.73
CA ASP A 261 -14.55 44.95 37.16
C ASP A 261 -14.11 43.66 37.87
N ILE A 262 -13.33 43.82 38.93
CA ILE A 262 -12.85 42.75 39.81
C ILE A 262 -13.66 42.81 41.10
N GLN A 263 -14.39 41.73 41.38
CA GLN A 263 -15.31 41.64 42.50
C GLN A 263 -15.33 40.23 43.11
N GLY A 264 -16.20 40.00 44.10
CA GLY A 264 -16.40 38.67 44.70
C GLY A 264 -15.24 38.15 45.55
N GLY A 265 -14.29 39.02 45.93
CA GLY A 265 -13.06 38.65 46.62
C GLY A 265 -11.98 38.06 45.72
N ALA A 266 -12.10 38.22 44.40
CA ALA A 266 -11.17 37.67 43.42
C ALA A 266 -9.78 38.32 43.48
N ASN A 267 -8.74 37.52 43.25
CA ASN A 267 -7.36 37.95 43.06
C ASN A 267 -6.97 37.76 41.59
N VAL A 268 -6.82 38.87 40.86
CA VAL A 268 -6.59 38.84 39.41
C VAL A 268 -5.18 39.33 39.08
N SER A 269 -4.41 38.52 38.36
CA SER A 269 -3.11 38.90 37.80
C SER A 269 -3.26 39.22 36.32
N LEU A 270 -2.90 40.44 35.92
CA LEU A 270 -2.94 40.96 34.56
C LEU A 270 -1.51 41.24 34.08
N SER A 271 -1.14 40.73 32.91
CA SER A 271 0.07 41.16 32.21
C SER A 271 -0.26 41.56 30.78
N ASP A 272 0.60 42.40 30.17
CA ASP A 272 0.59 42.67 28.73
C ASP A 272 -0.75 43.15 28.17
N SER A 273 -1.56 43.80 29.01
CA SER A 273 -2.95 44.10 28.72
C SER A 273 -3.14 45.56 28.28
N LYS A 274 -4.18 45.83 27.48
CA LYS A 274 -4.46 47.15 26.91
C LYS A 274 -5.89 47.58 27.18
N PHE A 275 -6.06 48.74 27.81
CA PHE A 275 -7.37 49.34 28.07
C PHE A 275 -7.46 50.69 27.37
N VAL A 276 -8.34 50.80 26.37
CA VAL A 276 -8.40 51.97 25.47
C VAL A 276 -9.80 52.57 25.39
N ALA A 277 -9.93 53.88 25.65
CA ALA A 277 -11.21 54.59 25.52
C ALA A 277 -12.36 53.86 26.26
N THR A 278 -12.08 53.43 27.49
CA THR A 278 -13.03 52.78 28.38
C THR A 278 -13.58 53.76 29.41
N GLY A 279 -14.75 53.45 29.96
CA GLY A 279 -15.40 54.27 30.97
C GLY A 279 -15.89 55.62 30.46
N ASN A 280 -16.27 55.69 29.18
CA ASN A 280 -16.62 56.95 28.50
C ASN A 280 -17.75 57.70 29.20
N LEU A 281 -18.75 56.99 29.74
CA LEU A 281 -19.83 57.59 30.52
C LEU A 281 -19.66 57.38 32.03
N ALA A 282 -19.15 56.21 32.46
CA ALA A 282 -18.99 55.87 33.87
C ALA A 282 -17.88 54.84 34.13
N GLY A 283 -17.31 54.84 35.34
CA GLY A 283 -16.33 53.82 35.77
C GLY A 283 -14.88 54.11 35.37
N ALA A 284 -14.04 53.07 35.52
CA ALA A 284 -12.61 53.06 35.22
C ALA A 284 -12.28 51.93 34.24
N ALA A 285 -11.12 52.00 33.60
CA ALA A 285 -10.61 50.92 32.74
C ALA A 285 -10.51 49.61 33.51
N VAL A 286 -9.97 49.67 34.73
CA VAL A 286 -10.03 48.59 35.72
C VAL A 286 -10.60 49.14 37.01
N ASN A 287 -11.69 48.53 37.47
CA ASN A 287 -12.28 48.78 38.78
C ASN A 287 -12.00 47.58 39.70
N VAL A 288 -11.39 47.82 40.85
CA VAL A 288 -11.20 46.81 41.90
C VAL A 288 -12.21 47.14 43.00
N GLY A 289 -13.40 46.53 42.93
CA GLY A 289 -14.54 46.91 43.78
C GLY A 289 -14.85 45.95 44.94
N ASN A 290 -14.31 44.73 44.91
CA ASN A 290 -14.28 43.77 46.00
C ASN A 290 -13.25 42.67 45.66
N GLY A 291 -11.96 42.92 45.86
CA GLY A 291 -10.90 41.98 45.47
C GLY A 291 -9.50 42.60 45.44
N SER A 292 -8.60 41.95 44.69
CA SER A 292 -7.24 42.44 44.47
C SER A 292 -6.79 42.31 43.01
N ALA A 293 -5.91 43.22 42.58
CA ALA A 293 -5.30 43.20 41.26
C ALA A 293 -3.77 43.28 41.33
N THR A 294 -3.07 42.45 40.56
CA THR A 294 -1.64 42.62 40.26
C THR A 294 -1.49 42.84 38.77
N ILE A 295 -0.95 43.98 38.35
CA ILE A 295 -0.90 44.41 36.95
C ILE A 295 0.55 44.69 36.56
N SER A 296 0.98 44.14 35.43
CA SER A 296 2.32 44.31 34.88
C SER A 296 2.27 44.62 33.39
N ASP A 297 3.24 45.40 32.90
CA ASP A 297 3.51 45.59 31.46
C ASP A 297 2.27 45.97 30.62
N SER A 298 1.36 46.75 31.22
CA SER A 298 0.03 47.03 30.66
C SER A 298 -0.15 48.51 30.30
N PHE A 299 -1.13 48.80 29.46
CA PHE A 299 -1.35 50.13 28.88
C PHE A 299 -2.76 50.64 29.12
N PHE A 300 -2.87 51.83 29.68
CA PHE A 300 -4.12 52.51 29.98
C PHE A 300 -4.19 53.81 29.18
N LEU A 301 -4.94 53.78 28.10
CA LEU A 301 -4.93 54.82 27.07
C LEU A 301 -6.30 55.49 26.90
N ASN A 302 -6.34 56.81 26.97
CA ASN A 302 -7.54 57.61 26.68
C ASN A 302 -8.79 57.23 27.50
N ASN A 303 -8.61 56.75 28.74
CA ASN A 303 -9.74 56.36 29.59
C ASN A 303 -10.19 57.53 30.46
N ARG A 304 -11.45 57.49 30.94
CA ARG A 304 -11.89 58.45 31.95
C ARG A 304 -11.08 58.29 33.23
N VAL A 305 -11.05 57.08 33.77
CA VAL A 305 -10.15 56.68 34.85
C VAL A 305 -9.38 55.45 34.41
N GLY A 306 -8.06 55.40 34.59
CA GLY A 306 -7.27 54.21 34.28
C GLY A 306 -7.60 53.07 35.24
N ILE A 307 -7.23 53.23 36.51
CA ILE A 307 -7.50 52.24 37.57
C ILE A 307 -8.21 52.92 38.75
N ALA A 308 -9.24 52.27 39.28
CA ALA A 308 -9.91 52.68 40.51
C ALA A 308 -9.89 51.55 41.54
N VAL A 309 -9.38 51.83 42.74
CA VAL A 309 -9.36 50.89 43.88
C VAL A 309 -10.43 51.29 44.88
N GLY A 310 -11.35 50.36 45.16
CA GLY A 310 -12.43 50.47 46.13
C GLY A 310 -11.96 50.42 47.59
N ALA A 311 -12.87 50.76 48.50
CA ALA A 311 -12.56 50.78 49.93
C ALA A 311 -12.43 49.35 50.47
N GLY A 312 -11.25 49.02 51.01
CA GLY A 312 -10.89 47.68 51.48
C GLY A 312 -10.22 46.79 50.42
N ASP A 313 -10.06 47.29 49.20
CA ASP A 313 -9.49 46.57 48.05
C ASP A 313 -8.04 46.96 47.79
N THR A 314 -7.34 46.17 46.97
CA THR A 314 -5.91 46.43 46.68
C THR A 314 -5.54 46.30 45.21
N ALA A 315 -4.61 47.13 44.74
CA ALA A 315 -4.00 46.98 43.43
C ALA A 315 -2.48 47.26 43.48
N THR A 316 -1.70 46.40 42.85
CA THR A 316 -0.26 46.59 42.60
C THR A 316 -0.02 46.68 41.09
N VAL A 317 0.67 47.72 40.62
CA VAL A 317 0.87 47.99 39.19
C VAL A 317 2.33 48.34 38.93
N THR A 318 2.96 47.69 37.95
CA THR A 318 4.37 47.88 37.59
C THR A 318 4.60 47.77 36.08
N GLY A 319 5.69 48.31 35.54
CA GLY A 319 6.07 48.17 34.12
C GLY A 319 5.06 48.77 33.13
N SER A 320 4.05 49.48 33.61
CA SER A 320 2.86 49.85 32.86
C SER A 320 2.91 51.33 32.43
N ALA A 321 2.03 51.71 31.52
CA ALA A 321 1.97 53.06 30.97
C ALA A 321 0.55 53.63 30.98
N PHE A 322 0.43 54.86 31.46
CA PHE A 322 -0.79 55.66 31.44
C PHE A 322 -0.60 56.83 30.47
N SER A 323 -1.56 57.06 29.58
CA SER A 323 -1.52 58.19 28.64
C SER A 323 -2.91 58.60 28.17
N GLY A 324 -3.19 59.90 28.17
CA GLY A 324 -4.45 60.47 27.70
C GLY A 324 -5.65 60.23 28.64
N ASN A 325 -5.44 59.72 29.86
CA ASN A 325 -6.54 59.49 30.79
C ASN A 325 -6.94 60.79 31.49
N THR A 326 -8.21 60.96 31.83
CA THR A 326 -8.60 62.11 32.69
C THR A 326 -8.00 61.97 34.09
N THR A 327 -7.95 60.74 34.61
CA THR A 327 -7.21 60.39 35.84
C THR A 327 -6.63 59.00 35.66
N ALA A 328 -5.32 58.83 35.85
CA ALA A 328 -4.65 57.55 35.63
C ALA A 328 -4.98 56.53 36.73
N PHE A 329 -4.94 56.93 38.00
CA PHE A 329 -5.13 56.02 39.13
C PHE A 329 -5.82 56.74 40.29
N THR A 330 -6.89 56.16 40.84
CA THR A 330 -7.55 56.62 42.08
C THR A 330 -7.58 55.54 43.16
N ASN A 331 -7.43 55.95 44.42
CA ASN A 331 -7.55 55.08 45.59
C ASN A 331 -8.66 55.61 46.53
N ALA A 332 -9.63 54.77 46.90
CA ALA A 332 -10.67 55.12 47.87
C ALA A 332 -10.24 54.86 49.33
N ASN A 333 -9.07 54.24 49.54
CA ASN A 333 -8.48 54.02 50.86
C ASN A 333 -7.66 55.22 51.31
N SER A 334 -7.25 55.23 52.58
CA SER A 334 -6.42 56.29 53.17
C SER A 334 -5.04 55.77 53.56
N ASP A 335 -4.45 54.96 52.69
CA ASP A 335 -3.14 54.33 52.82
C ASP A 335 -2.52 54.01 51.46
N PHE A 336 -1.18 53.99 51.39
CA PHE A 336 -0.43 53.70 50.17
C PHE A 336 -0.35 52.21 49.81
N VAL A 337 -0.58 51.31 50.78
CA VAL A 337 -0.40 49.86 50.55
C VAL A 337 -1.53 49.25 49.74
N SER A 338 -2.68 49.91 49.70
CA SER A 338 -3.84 49.50 48.90
C SER A 338 -3.72 49.88 47.42
N ALA A 339 -2.89 50.86 47.06
CA ALA A 339 -2.71 51.31 45.68
C ALA A 339 -1.21 51.52 45.37
N VAL A 340 -0.49 50.44 45.13
CA VAL A 340 0.94 50.46 44.83
C VAL A 340 1.14 50.56 43.32
N ALA A 341 1.73 51.64 42.81
CA ALA A 341 1.88 51.93 41.39
C ALA A 341 3.31 52.35 41.02
N THR A 342 4.30 51.60 41.50
CA THR A 342 5.73 51.91 41.29
C THR A 342 6.25 51.42 39.95
N GLY A 343 7.25 52.07 39.36
CA GLY A 343 7.87 51.58 38.12
C GLY A 343 6.97 51.69 36.88
N ASN A 344 6.08 52.69 36.83
CA ASN A 344 5.18 52.97 35.72
C ASN A 344 5.50 54.30 35.03
N TRP A 345 5.12 54.44 33.77
CA TRP A 345 5.22 55.69 33.02
C TRP A 345 3.86 56.42 33.00
N TRP A 346 3.87 57.73 33.21
CA TRP A 346 2.66 58.53 33.45
C TRP A 346 2.48 59.62 32.40
N GLY A 347 2.66 59.30 31.12
CA GLY A 347 2.49 60.24 30.01
C GLY A 347 3.66 61.20 29.78
N ASP A 348 4.54 61.38 30.77
CA ASP A 348 5.67 62.30 30.72
C ASP A 348 6.89 61.80 31.52
N ALA A 349 8.09 62.24 31.13
CA ALA A 349 9.33 61.85 31.77
C ALA A 349 9.46 62.36 33.23
N GLY A 350 8.71 63.40 33.61
CA GLY A 350 8.64 63.94 34.96
C GLY A 350 7.68 63.21 35.91
N GLY A 351 7.05 62.12 35.47
CA GLY A 351 6.14 61.33 36.29
C GLY A 351 4.70 61.88 36.32
N PRO A 352 3.84 61.44 37.25
CA PRO A 352 2.43 61.81 37.27
C PRO A 352 2.19 63.24 37.78
N ASN A 353 1.01 63.80 37.48
CA ASN A 353 0.53 65.02 38.10
C ASN A 353 -0.26 64.70 39.38
N ASP A 354 0.35 64.93 40.53
CA ASP A 354 -0.30 64.88 41.83
C ASP A 354 -0.31 66.28 42.45
N ALA A 355 -1.47 66.95 42.30
CA ALA A 355 -1.66 68.33 42.72
C ALA A 355 -2.20 68.46 44.15
N SER A 356 -2.65 67.37 44.76
CA SER A 356 -3.20 67.36 46.11
C SER A 356 -2.09 67.10 47.12
N SER A 357 -2.20 67.69 48.32
CA SER A 357 -1.23 67.47 49.40
C SER A 357 -1.85 66.73 50.59
N ALA A 358 -2.99 66.05 50.38
CA ALA A 358 -3.80 65.50 51.47
C ALA A 358 -3.18 64.25 52.11
N ASP A 359 -2.37 63.50 51.36
CA ASP A 359 -1.66 62.29 51.80
C ASP A 359 -0.18 62.54 52.15
N GLY A 360 0.28 63.79 52.02
CA GLY A 360 1.67 64.20 52.27
C GLY A 360 2.66 63.88 51.13
N ARG A 361 2.18 63.42 49.97
CA ARG A 361 2.94 63.30 48.71
C ARG A 361 2.38 64.28 47.69
N THR A 362 3.23 64.77 46.80
CA THR A 362 2.87 65.70 45.72
C THR A 362 3.87 65.56 44.58
N ASN A 363 3.44 65.67 43.33
CA ASN A 363 4.30 65.82 42.16
C ASN A 363 3.67 66.82 41.18
N SER A 364 4.19 68.04 41.14
CA SER A 364 3.68 69.08 40.25
C SER A 364 4.21 68.93 38.83
N ASN A 365 3.69 67.96 38.08
CA ASN A 365 4.00 67.76 36.66
C ASN A 365 2.75 67.86 35.78
N PRO A 366 2.31 69.07 35.37
CA PRO A 366 1.09 69.24 34.57
C PRO A 366 1.10 68.55 33.20
N SER A 367 2.26 68.13 32.71
CA SER A 367 2.40 67.35 31.47
C SER A 367 2.18 65.85 31.68
N GLY A 368 2.28 65.37 32.92
CA GLY A 368 2.00 64.00 33.29
C GLY A 368 0.52 63.74 33.58
N GLU A 369 0.18 62.46 33.68
CA GLU A 369 -1.18 62.00 33.96
C GLU A 369 -1.59 62.27 35.41
N THR A 370 -2.86 62.68 35.62
CA THR A 370 -3.36 62.98 36.97
C THR A 370 -3.50 61.71 37.82
N VAL A 371 -3.05 61.74 39.07
CA VAL A 371 -3.26 60.66 40.05
C VAL A 371 -4.01 61.18 41.28
N GLY A 372 -4.75 60.29 41.96
CA GLY A 372 -5.46 60.61 43.19
C GLY A 372 -4.58 60.48 44.44
N ASP A 373 -5.08 61.01 45.56
CA ASP A 373 -4.45 60.86 46.87
C ASP A 373 -4.27 59.37 47.24
N TRP A 374 -3.23 59.09 48.04
CA TRP A 374 -2.90 57.76 48.57
C TRP A 374 -2.52 56.73 47.51
N VAL A 375 -2.06 57.15 46.32
CA VAL A 375 -1.47 56.28 45.29
C VAL A 375 0.06 56.29 45.43
N ASP A 376 0.69 55.12 45.55
CA ASP A 376 2.16 55.01 45.60
C ASP A 376 2.77 54.99 44.19
N TYR A 377 2.97 56.17 43.60
CA TYR A 377 3.53 56.33 42.26
C TYR A 377 5.07 56.49 42.23
N LEU A 378 5.77 56.19 43.32
CA LEU A 378 7.22 56.38 43.42
C LEU A 378 7.98 55.49 42.41
N ASP A 379 9.25 55.83 42.17
CA ASP A 379 10.11 55.13 41.21
C ASP A 379 9.49 55.05 39.80
N PHE A 380 8.79 56.11 39.36
CA PHE A 380 8.20 56.17 38.03
C PHE A 380 9.26 56.12 36.92
N LEU A 381 8.86 55.58 35.77
CA LEU A 381 9.69 55.50 34.58
C LEU A 381 9.76 56.87 33.88
N THR A 382 10.93 57.22 33.36
CA THR A 382 11.14 58.45 32.57
C THR A 382 10.92 58.24 31.08
N THR A 383 10.82 56.99 30.65
CA THR A 383 10.53 56.58 29.27
C THR A 383 9.37 55.61 29.27
N ARG A 384 8.49 55.72 28.27
CA ARG A 384 7.39 54.78 28.09
C ARG A 384 7.93 53.34 27.88
N PRO A 385 7.46 52.34 28.64
CA PRO A 385 7.78 50.94 28.39
C PRO A 385 7.21 50.47 27.04
N ALA A 386 7.90 49.53 26.39
CA ALA A 386 7.42 48.90 25.15
C ALA A 386 6.36 47.83 25.47
N LEU A 387 5.46 47.55 24.52
CA LEU A 387 4.60 46.36 24.60
C LEU A 387 5.44 45.10 24.45
N SER A 388 5.09 44.04 25.16
CA SER A 388 5.65 42.69 24.95
C SER A 388 5.17 42.04 23.64
N THR A 389 4.09 42.54 23.06
CA THR A 389 3.51 42.08 21.78
C THR A 389 3.10 43.28 20.91
N GLY A 390 3.99 43.76 20.05
CA GLY A 390 3.72 44.96 19.26
C GLY A 390 3.04 44.67 17.93
N LEU A 391 3.04 45.70 17.09
CA LEU A 391 2.23 45.78 15.87
C LEU A 391 2.89 44.88 14.81
N VAL A 392 2.12 44.08 14.07
CA VAL A 392 2.68 43.22 13.01
C VAL A 392 1.80 43.29 11.76
N VAL A 393 2.38 43.00 10.60
CA VAL A 393 1.63 42.73 9.36
C VAL A 393 1.17 41.28 9.42
N LEU A 394 -0.12 41.04 9.17
CA LEU A 394 -0.73 39.71 9.16
C LEU A 394 -0.63 39.04 7.80
N SER A 395 -0.92 39.79 6.74
CA SER A 395 -0.98 39.26 5.38
C SER A 395 -0.87 40.36 4.35
N HIS A 396 -0.58 39.96 3.11
CA HIS A 396 -0.81 40.76 1.92
C HIS A 396 -1.63 39.95 0.90
N SER A 397 -2.27 40.63 -0.05
CA SER A 397 -3.05 39.99 -1.11
C SER A 397 -3.07 40.84 -2.39
N PRO A 398 -2.98 40.25 -3.59
CA PRO A 398 -2.75 38.82 -3.84
C PRO A 398 -1.33 38.35 -3.45
N GLU A 399 -1.21 37.12 -2.94
CA GLU A 399 0.08 36.42 -2.83
C GLU A 399 0.45 35.77 -4.19
N ARG A 400 -0.56 35.28 -4.92
CA ARG A 400 -0.48 34.81 -6.30
C ARG A 400 -1.66 35.36 -7.10
N SER A 401 -1.45 35.65 -8.39
CA SER A 401 -2.50 36.13 -9.28
C SER A 401 -2.34 35.61 -10.69
N ASN A 402 -3.45 35.19 -11.31
CA ASN A 402 -3.59 34.90 -12.74
C ASN A 402 -3.87 36.13 -13.61
N SER A 403 -3.90 37.32 -13.01
CA SER A 403 -4.22 38.57 -13.68
C SER A 403 -3.16 39.62 -13.37
N PRO A 404 -2.94 40.61 -14.25
CA PRO A 404 -1.98 41.67 -13.99
C PRO A 404 -2.26 42.37 -12.64
N VAL A 405 -1.27 42.33 -11.75
CA VAL A 405 -1.38 42.96 -10.43
C VAL A 405 -1.02 44.42 -10.53
N ASP A 406 -1.98 45.33 -10.35
CA ASP A 406 -1.77 46.78 -10.27
C ASP A 406 -1.99 47.34 -8.85
N THR A 407 -2.51 46.52 -7.95
CA THR A 407 -2.82 46.85 -6.55
C THR A 407 -2.51 45.66 -5.63
N LEU A 408 -2.05 45.97 -4.43
CA LEU A 408 -1.84 45.01 -3.33
C LEU A 408 -2.61 45.50 -2.12
N THR A 409 -3.16 44.61 -1.31
CA THR A 409 -3.73 44.93 0.00
C THR A 409 -2.86 44.35 1.10
N VAL A 410 -2.66 45.09 2.18
CA VAL A 410 -1.89 44.67 3.36
C VAL A 410 -2.78 44.79 4.59
N THR A 411 -2.77 43.76 5.43
CA THR A 411 -3.56 43.71 6.67
C THR A 411 -2.62 43.76 7.88
N PHE A 412 -2.87 44.65 8.82
CA PHE A 412 -2.14 44.77 10.09
C PHE A 412 -2.89 44.13 11.25
N SER A 413 -2.17 43.72 12.30
CA SER A 413 -2.74 43.05 13.48
C SER A 413 -3.66 43.94 14.31
N ARG A 414 -3.57 45.26 14.12
CA ARG A 414 -4.40 46.26 14.77
C ARG A 414 -4.38 47.56 13.96
N PRO A 415 -5.29 48.50 14.25
CA PRO A 415 -5.31 49.78 13.57
C PRO A 415 -3.95 50.47 13.57
N ILE A 416 -3.58 51.09 12.45
CA ILE A 416 -2.38 51.92 12.34
C ILE A 416 -2.73 53.40 12.18
N ASP A 417 -1.82 54.29 12.59
CA ASP A 417 -1.86 55.68 12.18
C ASP A 417 -1.48 55.74 10.69
N SER A 418 -2.47 56.01 9.86
CA SER A 418 -2.32 56.05 8.40
C SER A 418 -1.31 57.09 7.92
N ALA A 419 -0.99 58.10 8.73
CA ALA A 419 0.07 59.06 8.40
C ALA A 419 1.48 58.45 8.45
N THR A 420 1.65 57.31 9.10
CA THR A 420 2.94 56.63 9.30
C THR A 420 3.18 55.46 8.34
N PHE A 421 2.23 55.17 7.45
CA PHE A 421 2.40 54.19 6.38
C PHE A 421 2.33 54.85 5.01
N THR A 422 3.51 55.05 4.43
CA THR A 422 3.71 55.77 3.18
C THR A 422 4.39 54.89 2.14
N THR A 423 4.44 55.33 0.88
CA THR A 423 5.14 54.60 -0.19
C THR A 423 6.63 54.43 0.08
N GLY A 424 7.23 55.21 0.99
CA GLY A 424 8.63 55.03 1.41
C GLY A 424 8.84 53.85 2.35
N ASP A 425 7.77 53.34 2.95
CA ASP A 425 7.81 52.24 3.91
C ASP A 425 7.63 50.87 3.24
N VAL A 426 7.41 50.84 1.92
CA VAL A 426 7.18 49.63 1.13
C VAL A 426 8.22 49.55 0.02
N THR A 427 8.87 48.39 -0.10
CA THR A 427 9.67 48.06 -1.28
C THR A 427 9.12 46.79 -1.92
N LEU A 428 8.85 46.84 -3.22
CA LEU A 428 8.49 45.68 -4.02
C LEU A 428 9.57 45.50 -5.09
N THR A 429 10.26 44.36 -5.11
CA THR A 429 11.43 44.15 -5.98
C THR A 429 11.28 42.87 -6.79
N GLY A 430 11.35 42.97 -8.11
CA GLY A 430 11.40 41.83 -9.02
C GLY A 430 12.78 41.66 -9.65
N SER A 431 12.89 40.72 -10.59
CA SER A 431 14.12 40.44 -11.36
C SER A 431 14.62 41.64 -12.17
N SER A 432 13.72 42.55 -12.55
CA SER A 432 13.99 43.79 -13.28
C SER A 432 14.32 44.98 -12.37
N GLY A 433 14.29 44.80 -11.05
CA GLY A 433 14.55 45.82 -10.04
C GLY A 433 13.31 46.24 -9.25
N ALA A 434 13.40 47.41 -8.59
CA ALA A 434 12.34 47.92 -7.74
C ALA A 434 11.14 48.43 -8.56
N ILE A 435 9.93 48.07 -8.12
CA ILE A 435 8.66 48.51 -8.68
C ILE A 435 8.22 49.81 -8.01
N ALA A 436 7.87 50.80 -8.81
CA ALA A 436 7.42 52.09 -8.31
C ALA A 436 5.97 52.01 -7.81
N LEU A 437 5.71 52.64 -6.65
CA LEU A 437 4.39 52.74 -6.04
C LEU A 437 3.79 54.12 -6.32
N SER A 438 2.51 54.19 -6.64
CA SER A 438 1.79 55.44 -6.94
C SER A 438 1.11 56.03 -5.72
N ALA A 439 0.51 55.20 -4.86
CA ALA A 439 -0.16 55.63 -3.63
C ALA A 439 -0.28 54.49 -2.62
N ILE A 440 -0.56 54.83 -1.36
CA ILE A 440 -1.10 53.91 -0.37
C ILE A 440 -2.41 54.52 0.14
N ASN A 441 -3.50 53.78 0.03
CA ASN A 441 -4.84 54.21 0.40
C ASN A 441 -5.36 53.35 1.56
N MET A 442 -5.91 54.00 2.58
CA MET A 442 -6.56 53.30 3.67
C MET A 442 -7.92 52.75 3.22
N VAL A 443 -8.08 51.43 3.24
CA VAL A 443 -9.36 50.76 2.96
C VAL A 443 -10.17 50.65 4.25
N SER A 444 -9.50 50.27 5.34
CA SER A 444 -10.02 50.28 6.71
C SER A 444 -8.89 50.66 7.67
N SER A 445 -9.17 50.78 8.96
CA SER A 445 -8.13 51.12 9.95
C SER A 445 -7.01 50.07 10.04
N THR A 446 -7.24 48.83 9.59
CA THR A 446 -6.27 47.73 9.58
C THR A 446 -5.85 47.27 8.18
N VAL A 447 -6.52 47.73 7.12
CA VAL A 447 -6.30 47.28 5.74
C VAL A 447 -5.96 48.45 4.84
N PHE A 448 -4.84 48.32 4.13
CA PHE A 448 -4.31 49.36 3.25
C PHE A 448 -4.07 48.79 1.86
N GLU A 449 -4.52 49.52 0.85
CA GLU A 449 -4.26 49.25 -0.56
C GLU A 449 -3.01 50.00 -1.00
N ILE A 450 -2.01 49.29 -1.48
CA ILE A 450 -0.82 49.80 -2.14
C ILE A 450 -1.11 49.80 -3.65
N GLN A 451 -1.12 50.98 -4.26
CA GLN A 451 -1.27 51.13 -5.70
C GLN A 451 0.09 51.16 -6.37
N LEU A 452 0.26 50.35 -7.42
CA LEU A 452 1.48 50.33 -8.23
C LEU A 452 1.43 51.43 -9.30
N ALA A 453 2.59 51.88 -9.77
CA ALA A 453 2.66 52.87 -10.86
C ALA A 453 2.33 52.25 -12.23
N SER A 454 2.49 50.93 -12.35
CA SER A 454 2.13 50.11 -13.50
C SER A 454 1.87 48.68 -13.02
N ALA A 455 1.06 47.93 -13.75
CA ALA A 455 0.85 46.51 -13.46
C ALA A 455 2.18 45.73 -13.52
N LEU A 456 2.29 44.70 -12.68
CA LEU A 456 3.43 43.80 -12.66
C LEU A 456 3.52 43.03 -13.99
N ALA A 457 4.74 42.76 -14.44
CA ALA A 457 4.99 41.73 -15.45
C ALA A 457 5.04 40.35 -14.77
N GLU A 458 4.90 39.27 -15.54
CA GLU A 458 5.00 37.92 -14.99
C GLU A 458 6.31 37.72 -14.21
N GLY A 459 6.19 37.04 -13.07
CA GLY A 459 7.31 36.72 -12.19
C GLY A 459 6.99 36.85 -10.71
N SER A 460 8.03 36.60 -9.92
CA SER A 460 8.00 36.69 -8.46
C SER A 460 8.65 38.00 -7.98
N TYR A 461 8.03 38.61 -6.97
CA TYR A 461 8.40 39.90 -6.41
C TYR A 461 8.50 39.83 -4.90
N ASP A 462 9.62 40.29 -4.34
CA ASP A 462 9.82 40.41 -2.90
C ASP A 462 9.18 41.71 -2.39
N LEU A 463 8.24 41.58 -1.47
CA LEU A 463 7.58 42.68 -0.77
C LEU A 463 8.21 42.84 0.61
N THR A 464 8.74 44.02 0.92
CA THR A 464 9.17 44.37 2.28
C THR A 464 8.41 45.59 2.77
N ILE A 465 7.98 45.56 4.03
CA ILE A 465 7.34 46.66 4.74
C ILE A 465 8.17 47.00 5.99
N THR A 466 8.57 48.26 6.14
CA THR A 466 9.53 48.66 7.20
C THR A 466 8.88 48.82 8.58
N GLN A 467 9.71 48.81 9.63
CA GLN A 467 9.26 48.95 11.02
C GLN A 467 8.71 50.33 11.41
N GLY A 468 8.86 51.37 10.56
CA GLY A 468 8.54 52.77 10.92
C GLY A 468 7.06 53.07 11.14
N ILE A 469 6.19 52.13 10.79
CA ILE A 469 4.73 52.26 10.84
C ILE A 469 4.26 52.14 12.29
N THR A 470 3.39 53.04 12.73
CA THR A 470 2.90 53.08 14.12
C THR A 470 1.38 52.92 14.25
N GLY A 471 0.92 52.40 15.39
CA GLY A 471 -0.47 52.42 15.82
C GLY A 471 -0.96 53.82 16.25
N PRO A 472 -2.28 54.08 16.34
CA PRO A 472 -2.84 55.31 16.92
C PRO A 472 -2.39 55.55 18.38
N GLU A 473 -2.04 54.47 19.06
CA GLU A 473 -1.44 54.47 20.40
C GLU A 473 0.08 54.75 20.42
N GLY A 474 0.73 54.93 19.26
CA GLY A 474 2.13 55.31 19.10
C GLY A 474 3.15 54.16 19.14
N PHE A 475 2.74 52.89 19.04
CA PHE A 475 3.67 51.75 18.95
C PHE A 475 4.05 51.45 17.52
N ALA A 476 5.34 51.28 17.26
CA ALA A 476 5.86 50.86 15.96
C ALA A 476 5.57 49.38 15.64
N LEU A 477 5.71 49.03 14.37
CA LEU A 477 5.72 47.66 13.88
C LEU A 477 6.93 46.91 14.47
N ASP A 478 6.70 45.73 15.04
CA ASP A 478 7.70 44.94 15.80
C ASP A 478 8.90 44.51 14.96
N ALA A 479 8.63 44.14 13.72
CA ALA A 479 9.59 43.64 12.77
C ALA A 479 9.21 44.13 11.37
N ALA A 480 10.20 44.26 10.49
CA ALA A 480 9.88 44.48 9.09
C ALA A 480 9.15 43.22 8.59
N TYR A 481 8.16 43.42 7.73
CA TYR A 481 7.44 42.30 7.12
C TYR A 481 8.05 42.01 5.76
N ASP A 482 8.33 40.74 5.50
CA ASP A 482 8.77 40.25 4.20
C ASP A 482 7.72 39.27 3.66
N GLY A 483 7.33 39.44 2.41
CA GLY A 483 6.35 38.62 1.69
C GLY A 483 6.72 38.47 0.22
N THR A 484 5.97 37.67 -0.51
CA THR A 484 6.20 37.42 -1.94
C THR A 484 4.90 37.53 -2.71
N VAL A 485 4.91 38.31 -3.78
CA VAL A 485 3.82 38.43 -4.75
C VAL A 485 4.25 37.72 -6.03
N VAL A 486 3.44 36.80 -6.53
CA VAL A 486 3.67 36.13 -7.82
C VAL A 486 2.55 36.53 -8.78
N TYR A 487 2.91 37.09 -9.93
CA TYR A 487 2.01 37.19 -11.07
C TYR A 487 2.42 36.13 -12.08
N ASP A 488 1.47 35.26 -12.42
CA ASP A 488 1.66 34.16 -13.36
C ASP A 488 0.45 34.10 -14.28
N ALA A 489 0.62 34.23 -15.59
CA ALA A 489 -0.50 34.14 -16.53
C ALA A 489 -0.43 32.90 -17.42
N GLY A 490 0.59 32.05 -17.24
CA GLY A 490 0.73 30.81 -17.99
C GLY A 490 -0.14 29.71 -17.39
N GLY A 491 -0.76 28.90 -18.24
CA GLY A 491 -1.42 27.68 -17.82
C GLY A 491 -0.43 26.52 -17.71
N PRO A 492 -0.66 25.55 -16.81
CA PRO A 492 0.19 24.37 -16.74
C PRO A 492 0.03 23.50 -17.99
N ARG A 493 1.04 22.70 -18.32
CA ARG A 493 0.93 21.64 -19.34
C ARG A 493 1.60 20.34 -18.94
N VAL A 494 1.06 19.24 -19.42
CA VAL A 494 1.66 17.91 -19.26
C VAL A 494 2.89 17.81 -20.16
N ILE A 495 4.06 17.60 -19.54
CA ILE A 495 5.34 17.40 -20.23
C ILE A 495 5.78 15.94 -20.27
N SER A 496 5.28 15.09 -19.37
CA SER A 496 5.55 13.65 -19.45
C SER A 496 4.49 12.82 -18.74
N GLN A 497 4.41 11.55 -19.16
CA GLN A 497 3.53 10.54 -18.58
C GLN A 497 4.31 9.25 -18.33
N THR A 498 4.03 8.61 -17.19
CA THR A 498 4.54 7.28 -16.85
C THR A 498 3.40 6.37 -16.40
N PRO A 499 3.26 5.15 -16.94
CA PRO A 499 3.93 4.61 -18.12
C PRO A 499 3.59 5.38 -19.41
N SER A 500 4.48 5.31 -20.41
CA SER A 500 4.28 5.83 -21.76
C SER A 500 4.80 4.82 -22.80
N GLY A 501 4.24 4.85 -24.02
CA GLY A 501 4.65 3.93 -25.08
C GLY A 501 4.19 2.49 -24.80
N THR A 502 5.09 1.51 -24.91
CA THR A 502 4.77 0.08 -24.71
C THR A 502 5.30 -0.44 -23.39
N THR A 503 4.46 -1.15 -22.63
CA THR A 503 4.81 -1.83 -21.37
C THR A 503 4.43 -3.31 -21.45
N ASP A 504 5.20 -4.18 -20.78
CA ASP A 504 4.96 -5.62 -20.65
C ASP A 504 4.39 -6.01 -19.27
N SER A 505 4.17 -5.00 -18.43
CA SER A 505 3.76 -5.16 -17.03
C SER A 505 2.37 -4.57 -16.82
N SER A 506 1.53 -5.29 -16.07
CA SER A 506 0.23 -4.75 -15.63
C SER A 506 0.45 -3.50 -14.80
N PHE A 507 -0.42 -2.51 -14.95
CA PHE A 507 -0.33 -1.22 -14.26
C PHE A 507 -1.69 -0.79 -13.72
N ASN A 508 -1.68 0.00 -12.67
CA ASN A 508 -2.87 0.47 -11.96
C ASN A 508 -2.76 1.96 -11.57
N GLU A 509 -1.73 2.62 -12.08
CA GLU A 509 -1.45 4.03 -11.86
C GLU A 509 -0.89 4.67 -13.13
N ILE A 510 -1.20 5.95 -13.32
CA ILE A 510 -0.59 6.84 -14.32
C ILE A 510 -0.07 8.06 -13.56
N GLU A 511 1.17 8.42 -13.81
CA GLU A 511 1.79 9.65 -13.33
C GLU A 511 1.88 10.66 -14.49
N LEU A 512 1.34 11.86 -14.29
CA LEU A 512 1.50 13.01 -15.18
C LEU A 512 2.41 14.03 -14.51
N VAL A 513 3.43 14.47 -15.24
CA VAL A 513 4.34 15.54 -14.82
C VAL A 513 4.03 16.79 -15.62
N PHE A 514 3.84 17.89 -14.92
CA PHE A 514 3.57 19.21 -15.46
C PHE A 514 4.83 20.07 -15.45
N ASP A 515 4.92 21.07 -16.32
CA ASP A 515 6.05 22.01 -16.32
C ASP A 515 6.04 22.98 -15.15
N GLU A 516 4.90 23.14 -14.49
CA GLU A 516 4.75 23.97 -13.31
C GLU A 516 3.86 23.33 -12.22
N ALA A 517 3.62 24.09 -11.14
CA ALA A 517 2.96 23.58 -9.96
C ALA A 517 1.43 23.62 -10.08
N ILE A 518 0.78 22.48 -9.84
CA ILE A 518 -0.68 22.31 -9.91
C ILE A 518 -1.33 22.64 -8.57
N ASP A 519 -2.48 23.31 -8.58
CA ASP A 519 -3.33 23.47 -7.41
C ASP A 519 -3.94 22.11 -7.02
N PRO A 520 -3.58 21.54 -5.85
CA PRO A 520 -4.14 20.26 -5.43
C PRO A 520 -5.67 20.27 -5.28
N LEU A 521 -6.29 21.44 -5.12
CA LEU A 521 -7.75 21.59 -5.03
C LEU A 521 -8.45 21.55 -6.40
N SER A 522 -7.73 21.78 -7.49
CA SER A 522 -8.27 21.68 -8.85
C SER A 522 -8.19 20.26 -9.41
N VAL A 523 -7.59 19.31 -8.69
CA VAL A 523 -7.42 17.92 -9.15
C VAL A 523 -8.59 17.07 -8.69
N ASP A 524 -9.47 16.70 -9.62
CA ASP A 524 -10.55 15.75 -9.40
C ASP A 524 -10.37 14.49 -10.25
N ALA A 525 -10.88 13.35 -9.79
CA ALA A 525 -10.83 12.10 -10.56
C ALA A 525 -11.64 12.19 -11.86
N SER A 526 -12.62 13.09 -11.94
CA SER A 526 -13.47 13.32 -13.11
C SER A 526 -12.78 14.07 -14.26
N ASP A 527 -11.68 14.77 -13.98
CA ASP A 527 -10.87 15.44 -15.01
C ASP A 527 -10.14 14.43 -15.90
N PHE A 528 -10.03 13.17 -15.43
CA PHE A 528 -9.33 12.11 -16.10
C PHE A 528 -10.30 11.08 -16.66
N SER A 529 -10.11 10.74 -17.93
CA SER A 529 -10.74 9.57 -18.53
C SER A 529 -9.68 8.58 -18.98
N LEU A 530 -9.91 7.31 -18.66
CA LEU A 530 -9.06 6.20 -19.07
C LEU A 530 -9.92 5.22 -19.86
N ALA A 531 -9.49 4.86 -21.05
CA ALA A 531 -10.14 3.84 -21.87
C ALA A 531 -9.14 2.75 -22.21
N GLY A 532 -9.53 1.49 -22.08
CA GLY A 532 -8.72 0.34 -22.47
C GLY A 532 -9.42 -0.53 -23.51
N PRO A 533 -8.85 -1.71 -23.83
CA PRO A 533 -9.38 -2.64 -24.83
C PRO A 533 -10.84 -3.10 -24.56
N ASN A 534 -11.23 -3.10 -23.29
CA ASN A 534 -12.57 -3.53 -22.84
C ASN A 534 -13.54 -2.36 -22.59
N GLY A 535 -13.17 -1.13 -22.97
CA GLY A 535 -13.98 0.08 -22.77
C GLY A 535 -13.44 1.00 -21.67
N ALA A 536 -14.32 1.86 -21.15
CA ALA A 536 -13.96 2.86 -20.14
C ALA A 536 -13.53 2.22 -18.81
N ILE A 537 -12.47 2.76 -18.22
CA ILE A 537 -11.90 2.34 -16.94
C ILE A 537 -12.20 3.43 -15.92
N GLN A 538 -12.77 3.03 -14.78
CA GLN A 538 -13.08 3.96 -13.71
C GLN A 538 -11.79 4.42 -13.02
N VAL A 539 -11.57 5.73 -13.00
CA VAL A 539 -10.56 6.37 -12.14
C VAL A 539 -11.06 6.33 -10.69
N LEU A 540 -10.24 5.79 -9.79
CA LEU A 540 -10.56 5.66 -8.37
C LEU A 540 -10.14 6.89 -7.57
N SER A 541 -9.00 7.48 -7.93
CA SER A 541 -8.54 8.74 -7.38
C SER A 541 -7.52 9.41 -8.30
N ALA A 542 -7.43 10.73 -8.19
CA ALA A 542 -6.33 11.54 -8.70
C ALA A 542 -5.86 12.45 -7.57
N GLN A 543 -4.56 12.65 -7.44
CA GLN A 543 -4.00 13.52 -6.41
C GLN A 543 -2.61 14.01 -6.81
N THR A 544 -2.28 15.22 -6.38
CA THR A 544 -0.94 15.79 -6.47
C THR A 544 0.01 15.05 -5.51
N VAL A 545 1.15 14.55 -6.00
CA VAL A 545 2.18 13.84 -5.19
C VAL A 545 3.45 14.66 -4.98
N THR A 546 3.76 15.54 -5.93
CA THR A 546 4.70 16.66 -5.80
C THR A 546 4.05 17.89 -6.41
N ALA A 547 4.58 19.09 -6.19
CA ALA A 547 3.99 20.32 -6.74
C ALA A 547 3.64 20.21 -8.24
N ASN A 548 4.46 19.51 -9.03
CA ASN A 548 4.31 19.40 -10.49
C ASN A 548 3.86 17.99 -10.95
N THR A 549 3.36 17.13 -10.06
CA THR A 549 3.10 15.73 -10.41
C THR A 549 1.74 15.28 -9.89
N VAL A 550 0.88 14.79 -10.79
CA VAL A 550 -0.41 14.20 -10.45
C VAL A 550 -0.34 12.69 -10.67
N LEU A 551 -0.76 11.94 -9.66
CA LEU A 551 -0.85 10.48 -9.68
C LEU A 551 -2.32 10.06 -9.74
N ILE A 552 -2.67 9.35 -10.81
CA ILE A 552 -4.00 8.82 -11.10
C ILE A 552 -3.99 7.33 -10.76
N ARG A 553 -4.98 6.83 -10.01
CA ARG A 553 -5.09 5.42 -9.64
C ARG A 553 -6.40 4.79 -10.11
N PHE A 554 -6.32 3.54 -10.53
CA PHE A 554 -7.44 2.71 -10.99
C PHE A 554 -7.19 1.24 -10.63
N LEU A 555 -8.13 0.35 -10.97
CA LEU A 555 -7.93 -1.08 -10.77
C LEU A 555 -6.86 -1.62 -11.74
N PRO A 556 -6.04 -2.63 -11.35
CA PRO A 556 -5.01 -3.20 -12.21
C PRO A 556 -5.50 -3.60 -13.60
N GLN A 557 -4.74 -3.18 -14.61
CA GLN A 557 -4.99 -3.46 -16.03
C GLN A 557 -3.96 -4.47 -16.53
N ALA A 558 -4.44 -5.57 -17.10
CA ALA A 558 -3.62 -6.73 -17.49
C ALA A 558 -3.91 -7.26 -18.89
N VAL A 559 -4.87 -6.67 -19.59
CA VAL A 559 -5.35 -7.10 -20.91
C VAL A 559 -4.53 -6.41 -21.99
N ASN A 560 -3.94 -7.18 -22.91
CA ASN A 560 -3.16 -6.58 -23.99
C ASN A 560 -4.00 -5.65 -24.86
N GLY A 561 -3.38 -4.53 -25.26
CA GLY A 561 -3.96 -3.54 -26.16
C GLY A 561 -3.64 -2.12 -25.75
N THR A 562 -4.26 -1.16 -26.42
CA THR A 562 -4.03 0.27 -26.19
C THR A 562 -4.94 0.80 -25.10
N TYR A 563 -4.34 1.52 -24.17
CA TYR A 563 -4.98 2.28 -23.11
C TYR A 563 -4.76 3.77 -23.39
N THR A 564 -5.84 4.52 -23.60
CA THR A 564 -5.81 5.96 -23.86
C THR A 564 -6.09 6.72 -22.57
N VAL A 565 -5.15 7.55 -22.15
CA VAL A 565 -5.28 8.50 -21.04
C VAL A 565 -5.71 9.82 -21.64
N THR A 566 -6.78 10.42 -21.12
CA THR A 566 -7.18 11.77 -21.48
C THR A 566 -7.37 12.61 -20.22
N LEU A 567 -6.95 13.86 -20.26
CA LEU A 567 -7.12 14.86 -19.22
C LEU A 567 -7.89 16.05 -19.83
N THR A 568 -8.96 16.48 -19.15
CA THR A 568 -9.71 17.71 -19.50
C THR A 568 -8.92 18.96 -19.11
N PRO A 569 -9.20 20.13 -19.70
CA PRO A 569 -8.39 21.33 -19.44
C PRO A 569 -8.83 22.10 -18.18
N ASP A 570 -9.62 21.48 -17.31
CA ASP A 570 -10.21 22.12 -16.13
C ASP A 570 -9.24 22.22 -14.93
N LEU A 571 -8.10 21.52 -15.00
CA LEU A 571 -7.03 21.63 -13.99
C LEU A 571 -6.43 23.03 -14.00
N SER A 572 -6.06 23.55 -12.82
CA SER A 572 -5.38 24.84 -12.69
C SER A 572 -4.06 24.77 -11.93
N ASP A 573 -3.18 25.73 -12.19
CA ASP A 573 -1.99 25.99 -11.37
C ASP A 573 -2.35 26.67 -10.03
N LEU A 574 -1.32 27.01 -9.24
CA LEU A 574 -1.47 27.73 -7.96
C LEU A 574 -1.93 29.21 -8.12
N ALA A 575 -1.89 29.79 -9.31
CA ALA A 575 -2.37 31.14 -9.61
C ALA A 575 -3.84 31.14 -10.10
N GLY A 576 -4.36 29.97 -10.47
CA GLY A 576 -5.69 29.76 -11.02
C GLY A 576 -5.73 29.84 -12.56
N ASN A 577 -4.61 29.69 -13.26
CA ASN A 577 -4.58 29.53 -14.71
C ASN A 577 -4.97 28.08 -15.07
N LEU A 578 -5.90 27.91 -16.00
CA LEU A 578 -6.32 26.59 -16.50
C LEU A 578 -5.25 25.97 -17.39
N LEU A 579 -5.30 24.65 -17.57
CA LEU A 579 -4.39 23.88 -18.42
C LEU A 579 -4.29 24.50 -19.83
N ASP A 580 -3.07 24.81 -20.26
CA ASP A 580 -2.74 25.37 -21.59
C ASP A 580 -1.79 24.39 -22.30
N GLN A 581 -2.35 23.30 -22.81
CA GLN A 581 -1.57 22.18 -23.30
C GLN A 581 -0.89 22.47 -24.64
N ASP A 582 -1.47 23.34 -25.47
CA ASP A 582 -0.90 23.75 -26.75
C ASP A 582 0.00 24.99 -26.65
N ASN A 583 0.03 25.63 -25.48
CA ASN A 583 0.90 26.74 -25.09
C ASN A 583 0.65 27.99 -25.96
N ASP A 584 -0.61 28.32 -26.20
CA ASP A 584 -1.01 29.52 -26.95
C ASP A 584 -1.28 30.75 -26.05
N GLY A 585 -1.38 30.54 -24.74
CA GLY A 585 -1.68 31.55 -23.72
C GLY A 585 -3.15 31.63 -23.29
N THR A 586 -4.01 30.71 -23.76
CA THR A 586 -5.45 30.66 -23.47
C THR A 586 -5.85 29.32 -22.85
N GLY A 587 -5.53 29.11 -21.57
CA GLY A 587 -5.87 27.83 -20.92
C GLY A 587 -7.38 27.56 -20.77
N GLY A 588 -7.76 26.29 -20.85
CA GLY A 588 -9.13 25.80 -20.62
C GLY A 588 -9.90 25.42 -21.88
N GLU A 589 -9.27 25.45 -23.06
CA GLU A 589 -9.94 25.24 -24.34
C GLU A 589 -10.16 23.73 -24.60
N VAL A 590 -11.42 23.27 -24.52
CA VAL A 590 -11.77 21.85 -24.62
C VAL A 590 -11.28 21.15 -25.89
N ASP A 591 -11.15 21.86 -27.01
CA ASP A 591 -10.72 21.26 -28.27
C ASP A 591 -9.19 21.35 -28.51
N GLU A 592 -8.50 22.21 -27.78
CA GLU A 592 -7.08 22.56 -28.00
C GLU A 592 -6.19 22.10 -26.83
N ASP A 593 -6.69 22.22 -25.59
CA ASP A 593 -5.94 21.94 -24.36
C ASP A 593 -6.11 20.53 -23.79
N ASN A 594 -6.96 19.70 -24.40
CA ASN A 594 -7.10 18.31 -23.98
C ASN A 594 -5.77 17.55 -24.16
N TYR A 595 -5.20 17.07 -23.06
CA TYR A 595 -4.08 16.14 -23.14
C TYR A 595 -4.59 14.74 -23.44
N SER A 596 -4.02 14.08 -24.45
CA SER A 596 -4.32 12.68 -24.78
C SER A 596 -3.05 11.93 -25.16
N ASN A 597 -2.85 10.76 -24.55
CA ASN A 597 -1.71 9.91 -24.86
C ASN A 597 -2.02 8.43 -24.62
N ASP A 598 -1.36 7.58 -25.40
CA ASP A 598 -1.58 6.14 -25.40
C ASP A 598 -0.47 5.40 -24.64
N VAL A 599 -0.89 4.35 -23.93
CA VAL A 599 -0.03 3.30 -23.38
C VAL A 599 -0.46 1.97 -23.98
N THR A 600 0.44 1.27 -24.66
CA THR A 600 0.19 -0.08 -25.17
C THR A 600 0.69 -1.12 -24.17
N LEU A 601 -0.21 -1.95 -23.65
CA LEU A 601 0.16 -3.14 -22.89
C LEU A 601 0.35 -4.31 -23.86
N ASP A 602 1.57 -4.83 -23.97
CA ASP A 602 1.93 -5.95 -24.85
C ASP A 602 2.68 -7.03 -24.06
N ARG A 603 1.91 -7.86 -23.36
CA ARG A 603 2.44 -8.95 -22.53
C ARG A 603 2.60 -10.21 -23.37
N ALA A 604 3.73 -10.89 -23.22
CA ALA A 604 3.95 -12.17 -23.87
C ALA A 604 2.98 -13.24 -23.33
N ALA A 605 2.55 -14.15 -24.20
CA ALA A 605 1.64 -15.24 -23.83
C ALA A 605 2.26 -16.16 -22.76
N LEU A 606 1.48 -16.50 -21.73
CA LEU A 606 1.87 -17.45 -20.71
C LEU A 606 1.75 -18.90 -21.24
N GLN A 607 2.87 -19.60 -21.27
CA GLN A 607 3.00 -20.98 -21.75
C GLN A 607 3.95 -21.76 -20.84
N VAL A 608 3.73 -23.07 -20.71
CA VAL A 608 4.78 -23.98 -20.24
C VAL A 608 5.74 -24.22 -21.40
N ILE A 609 7.00 -23.87 -21.22
CA ILE A 609 8.05 -24.02 -22.24
C ILE A 609 8.84 -25.32 -22.08
N SER A 610 8.94 -25.85 -20.85
CA SER A 610 9.57 -27.15 -20.63
C SER A 610 9.13 -27.83 -19.33
N GLN A 611 9.31 -29.15 -19.30
CA GLN A 611 9.28 -29.96 -18.09
C GLN A 611 10.60 -30.73 -17.97
N THR A 612 11.10 -30.90 -16.75
CA THR A 612 12.32 -31.67 -16.46
C THR A 612 12.11 -32.53 -15.20
N PRO A 613 12.44 -33.83 -15.21
CA PRO A 613 12.96 -34.60 -16.34
C PRO A 613 11.93 -34.87 -17.44
N SER A 614 12.38 -35.23 -18.64
CA SER A 614 11.55 -35.63 -19.77
C SER A 614 12.15 -36.85 -20.48
N GLY A 615 11.36 -37.56 -21.29
CA GLY A 615 11.79 -38.79 -21.97
C GLY A 615 11.82 -40.01 -21.05
N THR A 616 12.75 -40.93 -21.29
CA THR A 616 12.91 -42.15 -20.48
C THR A 616 13.76 -41.87 -19.24
N ILE A 617 13.25 -42.24 -18.07
CA ILE A 617 13.86 -42.01 -16.77
C ILE A 617 14.13 -43.36 -16.12
N ASN A 618 15.36 -43.53 -15.61
CA ASN A 618 15.77 -44.75 -14.90
C ASN A 618 15.47 -44.62 -13.41
N GLY A 619 14.82 -45.65 -12.84
CA GLY A 619 14.53 -45.71 -11.41
C GLY A 619 13.28 -44.94 -11.00
N THR A 620 13.26 -44.40 -9.78
CA THR A 620 12.08 -43.72 -9.21
C THR A 620 12.12 -42.21 -9.44
N LEU A 621 10.98 -41.64 -9.80
CA LEU A 621 10.78 -40.19 -9.97
C LEU A 621 9.76 -39.70 -8.95
N THR A 622 10.04 -38.60 -8.23
CA THR A 622 9.13 -38.04 -7.22
C THR A 622 8.84 -36.56 -7.43
N PHE A 623 9.41 -35.94 -8.48
CA PHE A 623 9.17 -34.55 -8.80
C PHE A 623 9.38 -34.26 -10.29
N LEU A 624 8.80 -33.15 -10.75
CA LEU A 624 9.02 -32.52 -12.05
C LEU A 624 9.22 -31.02 -11.83
N ASP A 625 10.18 -30.43 -12.50
CA ASP A 625 10.38 -28.99 -12.59
C ASP A 625 9.75 -28.49 -13.90
N ILE A 626 8.89 -27.48 -13.79
CA ILE A 626 8.10 -26.88 -14.87
C ILE A 626 8.59 -25.46 -15.08
N GLU A 627 8.94 -25.13 -16.32
CA GLU A 627 9.38 -23.80 -16.73
C GLU A 627 8.27 -23.13 -17.56
N PHE A 628 7.92 -21.90 -17.18
CA PHE A 628 6.96 -21.04 -17.87
C PHE A 628 7.66 -19.97 -18.72
N SER A 629 7.01 -19.49 -19.80
CA SER A 629 7.53 -18.46 -20.70
C SER A 629 7.65 -17.08 -20.04
N VAL A 630 6.81 -16.81 -19.04
CA VAL A 630 6.75 -15.58 -18.26
C VAL A 630 6.48 -15.92 -16.79
N ALA A 631 6.65 -14.94 -15.91
CA ALA A 631 6.33 -15.14 -14.51
C ALA A 631 4.85 -15.49 -14.32
N ILE A 632 4.53 -16.33 -13.34
CA ILE A 632 3.15 -16.67 -12.98
C ILE A 632 2.76 -16.12 -11.61
N LEU A 633 1.46 -15.98 -11.35
CA LEU A 633 0.94 -15.68 -10.03
C LEU A 633 1.10 -16.93 -9.14
N PRO A 634 1.92 -16.93 -8.06
CA PRO A 634 2.21 -18.16 -7.33
C PRO A 634 0.96 -18.86 -6.75
N SER A 635 -0.09 -18.10 -6.42
CA SER A 635 -1.35 -18.65 -5.92
C SER A 635 -2.23 -19.31 -6.99
N SER A 636 -1.98 -19.07 -8.28
CA SER A 636 -2.74 -19.70 -9.37
C SER A 636 -2.17 -21.05 -9.80
N PHE A 637 -1.05 -21.50 -9.23
CA PHE A 637 -0.48 -22.82 -9.53
C PHE A 637 -0.41 -23.70 -8.28
N THR A 638 -1.38 -24.60 -8.19
CA THR A 638 -1.61 -25.49 -7.06
C THR A 638 -1.58 -26.95 -7.49
N THR A 639 -1.74 -27.87 -6.53
CA THR A 639 -1.83 -29.30 -6.83
C THR A 639 -3.08 -29.68 -7.64
N LEU A 640 -4.09 -28.81 -7.71
CA LEU A 640 -5.30 -29.05 -8.51
C LEU A 640 -5.06 -28.81 -10.01
N ASP A 641 -4.04 -28.01 -10.33
CA ASP A 641 -3.71 -27.61 -11.70
C ASP A 641 -2.80 -28.62 -12.41
N VAL A 642 -2.44 -29.72 -11.73
CA VAL A 642 -1.57 -30.77 -12.25
C VAL A 642 -2.26 -32.11 -12.21
N GLN A 643 -2.25 -32.81 -13.34
CA GLN A 643 -2.66 -34.20 -13.43
C GLN A 643 -1.56 -35.02 -14.09
N ILE A 644 -1.10 -36.06 -13.40
CA ILE A 644 -0.17 -37.05 -13.96
C ILE A 644 -0.90 -38.38 -14.03
N ILE A 645 -1.00 -39.00 -15.21
CA ILE A 645 -1.71 -40.26 -15.43
C ILE A 645 -0.73 -41.30 -15.94
N GLY A 646 -0.51 -42.34 -15.14
CA GLY A 646 0.31 -43.49 -15.50
C GLY A 646 -0.50 -44.75 -15.81
N PRO A 647 0.19 -45.88 -16.01
CA PRO A 647 -0.44 -47.17 -16.32
C PRO A 647 -1.42 -47.69 -15.27
N ASN A 648 -1.26 -47.26 -14.00
CA ASN A 648 -2.17 -47.61 -12.89
C ASN A 648 -3.20 -46.50 -12.57
N GLY A 649 -3.35 -45.51 -13.45
CA GLY A 649 -4.22 -44.36 -13.24
C GLY A 649 -3.48 -43.11 -12.73
N ALA A 650 -4.25 -42.17 -12.16
CA ALA A 650 -3.75 -40.88 -11.72
C ALA A 650 -2.76 -41.00 -10.55
N GLN A 651 -1.66 -40.25 -10.62
CA GLN A 651 -0.69 -40.10 -9.54
C GLN A 651 -1.12 -39.03 -8.55
N ASN A 652 -0.77 -39.22 -7.29
CA ASN A 652 -1.08 -38.28 -6.22
C ASN A 652 -0.05 -37.16 -6.19
N ILE A 653 -0.49 -35.93 -6.44
CA ILE A 653 0.35 -34.72 -6.39
C ILE A 653 0.41 -34.23 -4.94
N THR A 654 1.60 -34.17 -4.37
CA THR A 654 1.82 -33.85 -2.95
C THR A 654 2.16 -32.38 -2.72
N GLY A 655 2.60 -31.66 -3.75
CA GLY A 655 2.94 -30.25 -3.62
C GLY A 655 3.33 -29.57 -4.92
N VAL A 656 3.23 -28.25 -4.91
CA VAL A 656 3.78 -27.35 -5.92
C VAL A 656 4.56 -26.27 -5.16
N SER A 657 5.82 -26.02 -5.57
CA SER A 657 6.70 -25.08 -4.90
C SER A 657 7.44 -24.21 -5.92
N GLN A 658 7.53 -22.91 -5.62
CA GLN A 658 8.22 -21.96 -6.49
C GLN A 658 9.74 -22.11 -6.35
N LEU A 659 10.44 -22.22 -7.50
CA LEU A 659 11.91 -22.18 -7.56
C LEU A 659 12.39 -20.78 -7.99
N THR A 660 11.78 -20.22 -9.02
CA THR A 660 12.00 -18.84 -9.52
C THR A 660 10.66 -18.21 -9.90
N ALA A 661 10.66 -16.99 -10.46
CA ALA A 661 9.43 -16.38 -10.99
C ALA A 661 8.79 -17.21 -12.13
N THR A 662 9.59 -17.98 -12.88
CA THR A 662 9.17 -18.77 -14.05
C THR A 662 9.30 -20.29 -13.86
N ALA A 663 9.98 -20.75 -12.80
CA ALA A 663 10.27 -22.17 -12.57
C ALA A 663 9.61 -22.69 -11.30
N TYR A 664 8.92 -23.83 -11.39
CA TYR A 664 8.17 -24.44 -10.29
C TYR A 664 8.42 -25.94 -10.20
N ARG A 665 8.56 -26.45 -8.98
CA ARG A 665 8.67 -27.88 -8.70
C ARG A 665 7.33 -28.46 -8.28
N VAL A 666 6.85 -29.43 -9.04
CA VAL A 666 5.72 -30.31 -8.72
C VAL A 666 6.27 -31.57 -8.05
N THR A 667 5.79 -31.92 -6.86
CA THR A 667 6.13 -33.17 -6.17
C THR A 667 4.95 -34.13 -6.14
N PHE A 668 5.23 -35.43 -6.22
CA PHE A 668 4.22 -36.50 -6.22
C PHE A 668 4.75 -37.78 -5.60
N ASP A 669 3.84 -38.68 -5.23
CA ASP A 669 4.20 -39.98 -4.67
C ASP A 669 4.98 -40.83 -5.70
N PRO A 670 5.95 -41.66 -5.28
CA PRO A 670 6.71 -42.53 -6.18
C PRO A 670 5.78 -43.40 -7.05
N PRO A 671 5.91 -43.37 -8.38
CA PRO A 671 5.04 -44.15 -9.26
C PRO A 671 5.21 -45.66 -9.05
N ALA A 672 4.09 -46.37 -8.98
CA ALA A 672 4.05 -47.79 -8.61
C ALA A 672 4.36 -48.77 -9.74
N LEU A 673 4.26 -48.33 -11.01
CA LEU A 673 4.49 -49.17 -12.19
C LEU A 673 5.34 -48.45 -13.23
N GLU A 674 6.13 -49.21 -13.96
CA GLU A 674 6.81 -48.75 -15.17
C GLU A 674 5.83 -48.46 -16.30
N GLY A 675 6.28 -47.66 -17.27
CA GLY A 675 5.52 -47.29 -18.45
C GLY A 675 5.42 -45.79 -18.68
N THR A 676 4.59 -45.39 -19.63
CA THR A 676 4.43 -43.98 -20.02
C THR A 676 3.43 -43.27 -19.11
N TYR A 677 3.84 -42.10 -18.65
CA TYR A 677 3.06 -41.18 -17.84
C TYR A 677 2.73 -39.94 -18.67
N TYR A 678 1.47 -39.54 -18.68
CA TYR A 678 0.97 -38.32 -19.31
C TYR A 678 0.81 -37.24 -18.26
N ILE A 679 1.31 -36.04 -18.56
CA ILE A 679 1.28 -34.87 -17.70
C ILE A 679 0.34 -33.85 -18.33
N TYR A 680 -0.54 -33.29 -17.52
CA TYR A 680 -1.44 -32.21 -17.87
C TYR A 680 -1.26 -31.07 -16.86
N ILE A 681 -1.01 -29.85 -17.33
CA ILE A 681 -0.82 -28.66 -16.48
C ILE A 681 -1.70 -27.52 -16.99
N GLY A 682 -2.44 -26.87 -16.09
CA GLY A 682 -3.36 -25.77 -16.42
C GLY A 682 -4.71 -26.25 -16.97
N PRO A 683 -5.46 -25.40 -17.70
CA PRO A 683 -5.07 -24.11 -18.30
C PRO A 683 -5.29 -22.87 -17.41
N GLU A 684 -5.86 -23.03 -16.22
CA GLU A 684 -6.33 -21.92 -15.36
C GLU A 684 -5.20 -21.15 -14.65
N ILE A 685 -3.95 -21.58 -14.80
CA ILE A 685 -2.78 -20.90 -14.24
C ILE A 685 -2.68 -19.52 -14.88
N THR A 686 -2.53 -18.48 -14.07
CA THR A 686 -2.47 -17.09 -14.53
C THR A 686 -1.09 -16.48 -14.36
N ASP A 687 -0.80 -15.50 -15.20
CA ASP A 687 0.30 -14.58 -14.96
C ASP A 687 -0.05 -13.63 -13.77
N PRO A 688 0.89 -12.81 -13.27
CA PRO A 688 0.62 -11.85 -12.18
C PRO A 688 -0.52 -10.86 -12.45
N GLY A 689 -0.85 -10.61 -13.73
CA GLY A 689 -1.96 -9.76 -14.14
C GLY A 689 -3.30 -10.51 -14.22
N GLY A 690 -3.32 -11.82 -13.98
CA GLY A 690 -4.54 -12.63 -13.99
C GLY A 690 -4.94 -13.19 -15.36
N THR A 691 -4.09 -13.04 -16.39
CA THR A 691 -4.34 -13.64 -17.71
C THR A 691 -4.01 -15.14 -17.67
N PRO A 692 -4.94 -16.06 -18.01
CA PRO A 692 -4.68 -17.50 -18.02
C PRO A 692 -3.67 -17.93 -19.11
N MET A 693 -3.24 -19.19 -19.05
CA MET A 693 -2.34 -19.79 -20.06
C MET A 693 -2.93 -19.69 -21.48
N ASP A 694 -2.05 -19.48 -22.48
CA ASP A 694 -2.33 -19.62 -23.91
C ASP A 694 -1.28 -20.56 -24.53
N GLN A 695 -1.30 -21.82 -24.11
CA GLN A 695 -0.39 -22.84 -24.64
C GLN A 695 -0.62 -23.07 -26.15
N SER A 696 -1.84 -22.83 -26.64
CA SER A 696 -2.16 -23.01 -28.06
C SER A 696 -1.61 -21.90 -28.96
N GLY A 697 -1.33 -20.72 -28.40
CA GLY A 697 -0.85 -19.54 -29.11
C GLY A 697 -1.90 -18.91 -30.02
N LYS A 698 -3.18 -19.14 -29.75
CA LYS A 698 -4.30 -18.65 -30.58
C LYS A 698 -4.88 -17.33 -30.08
N GLY A 699 -4.38 -16.79 -28.96
CA GLY A 699 -4.84 -15.54 -28.37
C GLY A 699 -6.16 -15.66 -27.60
N VAL A 700 -6.69 -16.87 -27.43
CA VAL A 700 -7.85 -17.14 -26.56
C VAL A 700 -7.33 -17.94 -25.37
N THR A 701 -7.15 -17.27 -24.23
CA THR A 701 -6.50 -17.83 -23.03
C THR A 701 -7.45 -18.68 -22.18
N GLY A 702 -6.92 -19.66 -21.46
CA GLY A 702 -7.63 -20.40 -20.40
C GLY A 702 -8.59 -21.47 -20.92
N THR A 703 -8.48 -21.85 -22.20
CA THR A 703 -9.29 -22.91 -22.77
C THR A 703 -8.63 -24.27 -22.53
N ILE A 704 -9.38 -25.37 -22.70
CA ILE A 704 -8.79 -26.71 -22.58
C ILE A 704 -7.70 -26.99 -23.62
N GLU A 705 -7.68 -26.26 -24.74
CA GLU A 705 -6.60 -26.34 -25.73
C GLU A 705 -5.29 -25.70 -25.23
N ASP A 706 -5.36 -24.89 -24.17
CA ASP A 706 -4.23 -24.21 -23.54
C ASP A 706 -3.64 -25.01 -22.38
N ARG A 707 -4.13 -26.21 -22.15
CA ARG A 707 -3.55 -27.13 -21.17
C ARG A 707 -2.26 -27.70 -21.74
N TYR A 708 -1.17 -27.56 -21.00
CA TYR A 708 0.08 -28.19 -21.38
C TYR A 708 -0.04 -29.71 -21.31
N GLU A 709 0.43 -30.40 -22.35
CA GLU A 709 0.49 -31.85 -22.41
C GLU A 709 1.94 -32.31 -22.58
N GLY A 710 2.41 -33.13 -21.64
CA GLY A 710 3.76 -33.66 -21.63
C GLY A 710 3.78 -35.15 -21.32
N THR A 711 4.93 -35.80 -21.51
CA THR A 711 5.10 -37.22 -21.18
C THR A 711 6.48 -37.54 -20.64
N PHE A 712 6.56 -38.60 -19.83
CA PHE A 712 7.81 -39.30 -19.51
C PHE A 712 7.55 -40.80 -19.44
N THR A 713 8.60 -41.61 -19.55
CA THR A 713 8.52 -43.07 -19.43
C THR A 713 9.44 -43.55 -18.32
N LEU A 714 8.93 -44.39 -17.41
CA LEU A 714 9.74 -45.09 -16.40
C LEU A 714 10.11 -46.48 -16.90
N ASP A 715 11.41 -46.82 -16.83
CA ASP A 715 11.97 -48.14 -17.16
C ASP A 715 13.07 -48.50 -16.14
N GLY A 716 12.81 -49.49 -15.29
CA GLY A 716 13.65 -49.85 -14.13
C GLY A 716 13.96 -51.35 -13.99
N VAL A 717 13.45 -52.23 -14.85
CA VAL A 717 13.76 -53.68 -14.79
C VAL A 717 15.11 -53.96 -15.45
N GLY A 718 16.00 -54.65 -14.74
CA GLY A 718 17.28 -55.12 -15.26
C GLY A 718 17.19 -56.22 -16.33
N PRO A 719 18.21 -56.39 -17.18
CA PRO A 719 18.32 -57.59 -18.03
C PRO A 719 18.52 -58.85 -17.18
N PHE A 720 18.09 -60.01 -17.68
CA PHE A 720 18.40 -61.30 -17.07
C PHE A 720 18.62 -62.35 -18.17
N VAL A 721 19.42 -63.37 -17.88
CA VAL A 721 19.66 -64.49 -18.80
C VAL A 721 18.40 -65.36 -18.87
N THR A 722 17.85 -65.51 -20.07
CA THR A 722 16.67 -66.32 -20.37
C THR A 722 17.02 -67.72 -20.86
N ASP A 723 18.19 -67.89 -21.49
CA ASP A 723 18.62 -69.17 -22.06
C ASP A 723 20.15 -69.29 -22.15
N SER A 724 20.66 -70.52 -22.12
CA SER A 724 22.10 -70.84 -22.23
C SER A 724 22.33 -72.22 -22.84
N THR A 725 23.35 -72.34 -23.72
CA THR A 725 23.77 -73.64 -24.26
C THR A 725 24.59 -74.47 -23.26
N ALA A 726 24.91 -73.94 -22.08
CA ALA A 726 25.61 -74.65 -20.99
C ALA A 726 24.64 -75.55 -20.21
N THR A 727 24.07 -76.55 -20.88
CA THR A 727 23.10 -77.47 -20.26
C THR A 727 23.41 -78.92 -20.60
N GLY A 728 23.08 -79.83 -19.68
CA GLY A 728 23.20 -81.27 -19.89
C GLY A 728 24.66 -81.77 -20.00
N VAL A 729 24.85 -82.79 -20.85
CA VAL A 729 26.15 -83.39 -21.14
C VAL A 729 26.65 -82.84 -22.49
N LEU A 730 27.84 -82.26 -22.50
CA LEU A 730 28.49 -81.72 -23.69
C LEU A 730 29.74 -82.55 -24.02
N GLY A 731 30.06 -82.68 -25.31
CA GLY A 731 31.22 -83.46 -25.75
C GLY A 731 32.56 -82.81 -25.42
N GLY A 732 33.57 -83.66 -25.23
CA GLY A 732 34.97 -83.28 -25.15
C GLY A 732 35.38 -82.46 -26.37
N GLY A 733 35.98 -81.29 -26.15
CA GLY A 733 36.33 -80.33 -27.20
C GLY A 733 35.40 -79.10 -27.28
N THR A 734 34.42 -78.98 -26.38
CA THR A 734 33.58 -77.77 -26.30
C THR A 734 34.45 -76.52 -26.08
N THR A 735 34.30 -75.50 -26.93
CA THR A 735 35.12 -74.27 -26.92
C THR A 735 34.31 -72.99 -26.68
N SER A 736 32.98 -73.08 -26.66
CA SER A 736 32.13 -71.92 -26.45
C SER A 736 30.76 -72.27 -25.88
N ILE A 737 30.16 -71.34 -25.16
CA ILE A 737 28.75 -71.34 -24.73
C ILE A 737 28.07 -70.07 -25.25
N ASP A 738 26.84 -70.20 -25.75
CA ASP A 738 26.01 -69.05 -26.10
C ASP A 738 24.99 -68.78 -24.97
N VAL A 739 24.84 -67.51 -24.59
CA VAL A 739 23.84 -67.04 -23.60
C VAL A 739 22.91 -66.02 -24.24
N THR A 740 21.64 -66.02 -23.84
CA THR A 740 20.63 -65.06 -24.32
C THR A 740 20.01 -64.31 -23.14
N PHE A 741 19.93 -62.98 -23.26
CA PHE A 741 19.31 -62.09 -22.29
C PHE A 741 17.87 -61.74 -22.68
N SER A 742 17.07 -61.36 -21.69
CA SER A 742 15.66 -60.94 -21.83
C SER A 742 15.46 -59.66 -22.63
N ARG A 743 16.51 -58.85 -22.81
CA ARG A 743 16.50 -57.56 -23.48
C ARG A 743 17.89 -57.20 -24.04
N PRO A 744 17.97 -56.25 -24.99
CA PRO A 744 19.24 -55.80 -25.56
C PRO A 744 20.25 -55.32 -24.50
N ILE A 745 21.50 -55.77 -24.63
CA ILE A 745 22.62 -55.44 -23.74
C ILE A 745 23.51 -54.37 -24.35
N ARG A 746 24.09 -53.48 -23.53
CA ARG A 746 25.21 -52.61 -23.93
C ARG A 746 26.45 -53.47 -24.16
N PRO A 747 26.91 -53.68 -25.40
CA PRO A 747 27.94 -54.67 -25.70
C PRO A 747 29.26 -54.43 -24.95
N GLU A 748 29.58 -53.18 -24.64
CA GLU A 748 30.76 -52.77 -23.87
C GLU A 748 30.72 -53.16 -22.39
N THR A 749 29.55 -53.56 -21.88
CA THR A 749 29.33 -53.89 -20.47
C THR A 749 29.26 -55.39 -20.20
N PHE A 750 29.29 -56.22 -21.25
CA PHE A 750 29.40 -57.67 -21.13
C PHE A 750 30.75 -58.14 -21.68
N THR A 751 31.71 -58.26 -20.78
CA THR A 751 33.12 -58.54 -21.09
C THR A 751 33.57 -59.85 -20.45
N VAL A 752 34.84 -60.24 -20.70
CA VAL A 752 35.45 -61.40 -20.05
C VAL A 752 35.50 -61.30 -18.52
N ALA A 753 35.38 -60.10 -17.94
CA ALA A 753 35.36 -59.88 -16.50
C ALA A 753 34.02 -60.27 -15.86
N ASP A 754 32.95 -60.30 -16.65
CA ASP A 754 31.58 -60.56 -16.19
C ASP A 754 31.19 -62.04 -16.30
N VAL A 755 32.17 -62.90 -16.63
CA VAL A 755 31.98 -64.34 -16.82
C VAL A 755 33.00 -65.13 -16.03
N SER A 756 32.51 -66.11 -15.27
CA SER A 756 33.34 -67.09 -14.56
C SER A 756 33.05 -68.49 -15.12
N LEU A 757 34.10 -69.27 -15.38
CA LEU A 757 33.96 -70.69 -15.72
C LEU A 757 34.87 -71.50 -14.79
N SER A 758 34.31 -72.52 -14.16
CA SER A 758 35.05 -73.45 -13.30
C SER A 758 34.71 -74.89 -13.64
N GLY A 759 35.66 -75.78 -13.46
CA GLY A 759 35.52 -77.22 -13.72
C GLY A 759 36.28 -78.06 -12.68
N PRO A 760 36.45 -79.37 -12.93
CA PRO A 760 37.06 -80.31 -11.98
C PRO A 760 38.47 -79.91 -11.51
N SER A 761 39.26 -79.29 -12.40
CA SER A 761 40.62 -78.81 -12.13
C SER A 761 40.71 -77.34 -11.66
N GLY A 762 39.59 -76.68 -11.39
CA GLY A 762 39.52 -75.28 -10.94
C GLY A 762 39.01 -74.31 -12.00
N SER A 763 39.34 -73.02 -11.85
CA SER A 763 38.85 -71.96 -12.75
C SER A 763 39.55 -72.01 -14.12
N LEU A 764 38.76 -71.80 -15.18
CA LEU A 764 39.21 -71.73 -16.56
C LEU A 764 39.13 -70.29 -17.08
N ALA A 765 40.10 -69.91 -17.90
CA ALA A 765 40.14 -68.58 -18.50
C ALA A 765 39.15 -68.45 -19.66
N ILE A 766 38.38 -67.36 -19.65
CA ILE A 766 37.54 -66.95 -20.76
C ILE A 766 38.40 -66.24 -21.80
N SER A 767 38.38 -66.70 -23.05
CA SER A 767 39.18 -66.15 -24.15
C SER A 767 38.48 -65.02 -24.90
N GLY A 768 37.16 -64.90 -24.78
CA GLY A 768 36.42 -63.78 -25.34
C GLY A 768 34.91 -63.86 -25.09
N VAL A 769 34.27 -62.70 -25.14
CA VAL A 769 32.81 -62.54 -25.19
C VAL A 769 32.49 -61.75 -26.45
N ALA A 770 31.62 -62.28 -27.31
CA ALA A 770 31.27 -61.68 -28.59
C ALA A 770 29.75 -61.63 -28.78
N ALA A 771 29.21 -60.48 -29.19
CA ALA A 771 27.79 -60.35 -29.51
C ALA A 771 27.44 -61.14 -30.78
N LEU A 772 26.44 -62.03 -30.69
CA LEU A 772 25.82 -62.70 -31.83
C LEU A 772 24.60 -61.91 -32.33
N SER A 773 23.90 -61.25 -31.40
CA SER A 773 22.79 -60.32 -31.65
C SER A 773 22.74 -59.27 -30.54
N ALA A 774 21.72 -58.41 -30.52
CA ALA A 774 21.52 -57.45 -29.42
C ALA A 774 21.26 -58.14 -28.07
N THR A 775 20.75 -59.38 -28.07
CA THR A 775 20.35 -60.14 -26.87
C THR A 775 21.17 -61.40 -26.65
N SER A 776 21.90 -61.89 -27.65
CA SER A 776 22.61 -63.18 -27.58
C SER A 776 24.11 -63.00 -27.76
N PHE A 777 24.90 -63.69 -26.94
CA PHE A 777 26.35 -63.55 -26.86
C PHE A 777 27.05 -64.90 -26.77
N ARG A 778 28.18 -65.02 -27.46
CA ARG A 778 29.07 -66.18 -27.41
C ARG A 778 30.22 -65.95 -26.44
N ILE A 779 30.33 -66.82 -25.46
CA ILE A 779 31.44 -66.92 -24.51
C ILE A 779 32.40 -67.98 -25.05
N SER A 780 33.64 -67.62 -25.31
CA SER A 780 34.68 -68.50 -25.86
C SER A 780 35.72 -68.82 -24.80
N PHE A 781 36.25 -70.04 -24.81
CA PHE A 781 37.30 -70.52 -23.91
C PHE A 781 38.12 -71.65 -24.58
N ALA A 782 39.18 -72.12 -23.93
CA ALA A 782 39.97 -73.24 -24.43
C ALA A 782 39.14 -74.54 -24.41
N ALA A 783 39.38 -75.44 -25.36
CA ALA A 783 38.64 -76.69 -25.49
C ALA A 783 38.62 -77.49 -24.16
N LEU A 784 37.43 -77.84 -23.69
CA LEU A 784 37.25 -78.62 -22.45
C LEU A 784 37.56 -80.09 -22.71
N SER A 785 38.58 -80.62 -22.06
CA SER A 785 39.10 -81.98 -22.32
C SER A 785 39.00 -82.93 -21.13
N GLU A 786 38.59 -82.45 -19.96
CA GLU A 786 38.47 -83.26 -18.74
C GLU A 786 37.00 -83.52 -18.45
N SER A 787 36.62 -84.79 -18.34
CA SER A 787 35.26 -85.18 -17.97
C SER A 787 34.93 -84.72 -16.55
N GLY A 788 33.71 -84.21 -16.35
CA GLY A 788 33.23 -83.79 -15.04
C GLY A 788 32.31 -82.57 -15.11
N THR A 789 31.90 -82.06 -13.95
CA THR A 789 30.97 -80.93 -13.85
C THR A 789 31.69 -79.59 -13.99
N TYR A 790 31.12 -78.72 -14.81
CA TYR A 790 31.52 -77.34 -15.02
C TYR A 790 30.40 -76.40 -14.61
N THR A 791 30.77 -75.25 -14.05
CA THR A 791 29.87 -74.17 -13.63
C THR A 791 30.23 -72.90 -14.39
N LEU A 792 29.27 -72.34 -15.11
CA LEU A 792 29.33 -71.05 -15.78
C LEU A 792 28.55 -70.03 -14.97
N GLU A 793 29.17 -68.91 -14.64
CA GLU A 793 28.52 -67.76 -14.00
C GLU A 793 28.59 -66.53 -14.91
N VAL A 794 27.50 -65.75 -14.99
CA VAL A 794 27.38 -64.53 -15.81
C VAL A 794 26.74 -63.41 -14.99
N GLY A 795 27.38 -62.23 -14.97
CA GLY A 795 26.86 -61.03 -14.29
C GLY A 795 27.41 -60.81 -12.88
N PRO A 796 26.72 -60.03 -12.02
CA PRO A 796 25.46 -59.31 -12.26
C PRO A 796 25.64 -57.91 -12.90
N SER A 797 26.88 -57.48 -13.17
CA SER A 797 27.18 -56.09 -13.56
C SER A 797 26.90 -55.72 -15.03
N VAL A 798 26.21 -56.59 -15.78
CA VAL A 798 25.87 -56.36 -17.19
C VAL A 798 24.71 -55.39 -17.30
N LEU A 799 24.81 -54.40 -18.19
CA LEU A 799 23.82 -53.33 -18.35
C LEU A 799 22.98 -53.51 -19.61
N ASP A 800 21.68 -53.21 -19.53
CA ASP A 800 20.86 -53.01 -20.72
C ASP A 800 21.16 -51.66 -21.42
N LEU A 801 20.56 -51.43 -22.59
CA LEU A 801 20.74 -50.18 -23.35
C LEU A 801 20.36 -48.92 -22.57
N VAL A 802 19.45 -49.03 -21.61
CA VAL A 802 18.92 -47.89 -20.85
C VAL A 802 19.77 -47.65 -19.59
N GLY A 803 20.52 -48.65 -19.11
CA GLY A 803 21.48 -48.55 -18.02
C GLY A 803 21.06 -49.27 -16.74
N ASN A 804 20.10 -50.20 -16.82
CA ASN A 804 19.73 -51.05 -15.69
C ASN A 804 20.71 -52.24 -15.58
N LEU A 805 21.21 -52.52 -14.37
CA LEU A 805 22.04 -53.70 -14.05
C LEU A 805 21.22 -54.99 -14.10
N MET A 806 21.85 -56.17 -14.14
CA MET A 806 21.10 -57.43 -14.21
C MET A 806 20.13 -57.61 -13.04
N ASN A 807 19.02 -58.30 -13.28
CA ASN A 807 18.02 -58.67 -12.27
C ASN A 807 17.60 -60.13 -12.49
N GLN A 808 18.53 -61.05 -12.23
CA GLN A 808 18.34 -62.47 -12.53
C GLN A 808 17.29 -63.12 -11.62
N ASN A 809 17.16 -62.65 -10.38
CA ASN A 809 16.21 -63.19 -9.41
C ASN A 809 14.80 -62.57 -9.52
N GLY A 810 14.66 -61.47 -10.27
CA GLY A 810 13.38 -60.80 -10.54
C GLY A 810 12.80 -60.05 -9.34
N ASN A 811 13.59 -59.72 -8.31
CA ASN A 811 13.08 -59.12 -7.07
C ASN A 811 12.99 -57.58 -7.12
N GLY A 812 13.51 -56.95 -8.19
CA GLY A 812 13.44 -55.51 -8.42
C GLY A 812 14.65 -54.71 -7.89
N VAL A 813 15.66 -55.37 -7.32
CA VAL A 813 16.93 -54.76 -6.90
C VAL A 813 18.01 -55.17 -7.88
N ASN A 814 18.21 -54.37 -8.93
CA ASN A 814 19.16 -54.69 -9.98
C ASN A 814 20.62 -54.65 -9.49
N GLY A 815 21.42 -55.67 -9.83
CA GLY A 815 22.87 -55.71 -9.69
C GLY A 815 23.36 -56.24 -8.36
N GLU A 816 22.49 -56.86 -7.56
CA GLU A 816 22.91 -57.51 -6.32
C GLU A 816 23.57 -58.87 -6.57
N VAL A 817 24.21 -59.43 -5.55
CA VAL A 817 24.95 -60.70 -5.68
C VAL A 817 24.06 -61.87 -6.09
N ASP A 818 22.77 -61.82 -5.74
CA ASP A 818 21.78 -62.85 -6.09
C ASP A 818 21.33 -62.76 -7.56
N ASP A 819 21.76 -61.72 -8.30
CA ASP A 819 21.51 -61.57 -9.73
C ASP A 819 22.55 -62.27 -10.62
N LEU A 820 23.46 -63.04 -10.03
CA LEU A 820 24.44 -63.84 -10.76
C LEU A 820 23.75 -65.03 -11.44
N PHE A 821 23.73 -65.06 -12.77
CA PHE A 821 23.27 -66.24 -13.50
C PHE A 821 24.25 -67.39 -13.31
N THR A 822 23.77 -68.59 -12.95
CA THR A 822 24.60 -69.78 -12.76
C THR A 822 24.04 -70.96 -13.57
N ALA A 823 24.87 -71.57 -14.40
CA ALA A 823 24.55 -72.78 -15.16
C ALA A 823 25.56 -73.90 -14.87
N ASN A 824 25.05 -75.12 -14.63
CA ASN A 824 25.88 -76.30 -14.40
C ASN A 824 25.68 -77.29 -15.56
N PHE A 825 26.78 -77.78 -16.12
CA PHE A 825 26.81 -78.77 -17.20
C PHE A 825 27.95 -79.75 -16.99
N THR A 826 27.93 -80.90 -17.66
CA THR A 826 28.99 -81.89 -17.56
C THR A 826 29.68 -82.08 -18.90
N ILE A 827 31.00 -82.20 -18.89
CA ILE A 827 31.76 -82.63 -20.06
C ILE A 827 31.94 -84.13 -20.00
N ASP A 828 31.70 -84.77 -21.13
CA ASP A 828 32.14 -86.14 -21.38
C ASP A 828 33.19 -86.16 -22.48
N ALA A 829 34.44 -86.45 -22.11
CA ALA A 829 35.57 -86.56 -23.00
C ALA A 829 36.01 -88.01 -23.24
N VAL A 830 35.30 -89.01 -22.71
CA VAL A 830 35.63 -90.42 -22.92
C VAL A 830 34.84 -90.92 -24.14
N PRO A 831 35.51 -91.45 -25.18
CA PRO A 831 34.81 -92.05 -26.30
C PRO A 831 34.08 -93.35 -25.90
N PRO A 832 32.89 -93.61 -26.45
CA PRO A 832 32.23 -94.90 -26.26
C PRO A 832 33.00 -96.01 -26.97
N THR A 833 32.99 -97.24 -26.44
CA THR A 833 33.58 -98.44 -27.03
C THR A 833 32.56 -99.58 -27.10
N VAL A 834 32.77 -100.56 -27.98
CA VAL A 834 31.94 -101.79 -28.01
C VAL A 834 32.44 -102.77 -26.95
N LEU A 835 31.62 -103.06 -25.94
CA LEU A 835 31.97 -104.00 -24.86
C LEU A 835 31.75 -105.46 -25.27
N SER A 836 30.63 -105.78 -25.92
CA SER A 836 30.30 -107.15 -26.30
C SER A 836 29.24 -107.24 -27.40
N THR A 837 29.15 -108.43 -28.02
CA THR A 837 28.04 -108.80 -28.92
C THR A 837 27.49 -110.17 -28.52
N THR A 838 26.22 -110.46 -28.79
CA THR A 838 25.57 -111.72 -28.35
C THR A 838 26.00 -112.98 -29.12
N LEU A 839 26.75 -112.85 -30.22
CA LEU A 839 27.17 -113.97 -31.07
C LEU A 839 28.65 -113.87 -31.50
N PRO A 840 29.63 -113.89 -30.57
CA PRO A 840 31.04 -113.87 -30.95
C PRO A 840 31.53 -115.30 -31.25
N GLY A 841 31.99 -115.57 -32.47
CA GLY A 841 32.67 -116.82 -32.84
C GLY A 841 31.84 -117.80 -33.69
N LEU A 842 32.13 -119.11 -33.58
CA LEU A 842 31.50 -120.14 -34.41
C LEU A 842 30.03 -120.35 -34.01
N ILE A 843 29.12 -120.05 -34.93
CA ILE A 843 27.69 -120.25 -34.77
C ILE A 843 27.29 -121.52 -35.54
N THR A 844 26.66 -122.49 -34.87
CA THR A 844 26.26 -123.78 -35.46
C THR A 844 24.76 -123.86 -35.81
N ASP A 845 24.01 -122.78 -35.62
CA ASP A 845 22.58 -122.67 -35.88
C ASP A 845 22.26 -121.37 -36.65
N TYR A 846 21.05 -121.24 -37.16
CA TYR A 846 20.61 -120.05 -37.88
C TYR A 846 20.40 -118.86 -36.92
N PHE A 847 20.69 -117.65 -37.39
CA PHE A 847 20.50 -116.43 -36.60
C PHE A 847 19.89 -115.31 -37.44
N ALA A 848 19.10 -114.45 -36.80
CA ALA A 848 18.37 -113.35 -37.43
C ALA A 848 18.53 -112.01 -36.66
N SER A 849 19.36 -112.00 -35.61
CA SER A 849 19.70 -110.77 -34.90
C SER A 849 21.05 -110.86 -34.18
N ILE A 850 21.69 -109.71 -33.99
CA ILE A 850 22.87 -109.54 -33.13
C ILE A 850 22.56 -108.39 -32.18
N THR A 851 22.80 -108.56 -30.88
CA THR A 851 22.76 -107.43 -29.93
C THR A 851 24.18 -106.96 -29.66
N VAL A 852 24.38 -105.64 -29.71
CA VAL A 852 25.65 -104.94 -29.44
C VAL A 852 25.49 -104.16 -28.13
N THR A 853 26.46 -104.29 -27.23
CA THR A 853 26.51 -103.56 -25.96
C THR A 853 27.71 -102.61 -25.97
N PHE A 854 27.47 -101.33 -25.70
CA PHE A 854 28.46 -100.24 -25.65
C PHE A 854 28.89 -99.92 -24.20
N SER A 855 30.02 -99.24 -24.04
CA SER A 855 30.58 -98.87 -22.72
C SER A 855 29.77 -97.82 -21.97
N GLU A 856 28.91 -97.08 -22.68
CA GLU A 856 28.13 -95.98 -22.15
C GLU A 856 26.89 -95.70 -23.00
N ALA A 857 26.16 -94.64 -22.62
CA ALA A 857 24.91 -94.28 -23.26
C ALA A 857 25.15 -93.67 -24.65
N MET A 858 24.60 -94.31 -25.67
CA MET A 858 24.77 -93.86 -27.06
C MET A 858 23.72 -92.81 -27.46
N ASP A 859 24.08 -91.90 -28.36
CA ASP A 859 23.07 -91.13 -29.09
C ASP A 859 22.27 -92.09 -29.95
N GLN A 860 20.97 -92.18 -29.67
CA GLN A 860 20.06 -93.05 -30.38
C GLN A 860 19.99 -92.74 -31.88
N ALA A 861 20.17 -91.48 -32.28
CA ALA A 861 20.16 -91.13 -33.70
C ALA A 861 21.42 -91.64 -34.43
N SER A 862 22.55 -91.75 -33.73
CA SER A 862 23.83 -92.20 -34.29
C SER A 862 23.91 -93.71 -34.53
N VAL A 863 23.17 -94.54 -33.77
CA VAL A 863 23.19 -96.02 -33.88
C VAL A 863 22.11 -96.49 -34.87
N ASN A 864 22.44 -96.52 -36.17
CA ASN A 864 21.47 -96.80 -37.22
C ASN A 864 22.08 -97.57 -38.41
N GLY A 865 21.27 -97.95 -39.39
CA GLY A 865 21.70 -98.77 -40.54
C GLY A 865 22.69 -98.11 -41.52
N SER A 866 23.00 -96.82 -41.35
CA SER A 866 24.07 -96.13 -42.10
C SER A 866 25.41 -96.14 -41.37
N SER A 867 25.39 -96.28 -40.04
CA SER A 867 26.57 -96.33 -39.18
C SER A 867 26.93 -97.75 -38.76
N ILE A 868 26.07 -98.76 -39.00
CA ILE A 868 26.35 -100.17 -38.72
C ILE A 868 26.07 -101.02 -39.95
N SER A 869 27.01 -101.90 -40.31
CA SER A 869 26.87 -102.83 -41.43
C SER A 869 27.19 -104.26 -41.01
N LEU A 870 26.49 -105.22 -41.62
CA LEU A 870 26.74 -106.64 -41.45
C LEU A 870 26.99 -107.24 -42.83
N ASN A 871 28.13 -107.91 -43.01
CA ASN A 871 28.46 -108.59 -44.26
C ASN A 871 28.52 -110.09 -44.01
N GLY A 872 27.92 -110.88 -44.90
CA GLY A 872 28.01 -112.34 -44.88
C GLY A 872 28.72 -112.90 -46.11
N PRO A 873 28.79 -114.23 -46.25
CA PRO A 873 29.48 -114.91 -47.36
C PRO A 873 28.91 -114.58 -48.75
N ALA A 874 27.65 -114.12 -48.81
CA ALA A 874 26.94 -113.74 -50.03
C ALA A 874 26.96 -112.22 -50.30
N GLY A 875 27.69 -111.44 -49.50
CA GLY A 875 27.74 -109.98 -49.57
C GLY A 875 27.04 -109.29 -48.41
N ALA A 876 26.74 -107.99 -48.58
CA ALA A 876 26.13 -107.16 -47.54
C ALA A 876 24.72 -107.64 -47.17
N ILE A 877 24.46 -107.71 -45.86
CA ILE A 877 23.17 -108.07 -45.27
C ILE A 877 22.46 -106.78 -44.88
N THR A 878 21.28 -106.58 -45.46
CA THR A 878 20.42 -105.45 -45.11
C THR A 878 19.85 -105.64 -43.71
N LEU A 879 20.00 -104.63 -42.86
CA LEU A 879 19.34 -104.58 -41.55
C LEU A 879 17.86 -104.21 -41.73
N ASN A 880 16.97 -104.99 -41.11
CA ASN A 880 15.53 -104.73 -41.09
C ASN A 880 15.20 -103.62 -40.08
N SER A 881 15.84 -103.65 -38.90
CA SER A 881 15.73 -102.59 -37.89
C SER A 881 16.93 -102.58 -36.95
N VAL A 882 17.13 -101.44 -36.30
CA VAL A 882 18.03 -101.30 -35.15
C VAL A 882 17.17 -100.89 -33.97
N ASP A 883 16.91 -101.83 -33.06
CA ASP A 883 16.05 -101.61 -31.91
C ASP A 883 16.89 -101.26 -30.69
N ARG A 884 16.62 -100.11 -30.07
CA ARG A 884 17.24 -99.73 -28.79
C ARG A 884 16.64 -100.57 -27.66
N LEU A 885 17.45 -101.40 -27.01
CA LEU A 885 17.02 -102.20 -25.84
C LEU A 885 17.24 -101.43 -24.54
N SER A 886 18.34 -100.67 -24.44
CA SER A 886 18.66 -99.80 -23.31
C SER A 886 19.48 -98.59 -23.80
N SER A 887 19.96 -97.73 -22.90
CA SER A 887 20.86 -96.66 -23.30
C SER A 887 22.19 -97.15 -23.86
N THR A 888 22.61 -98.38 -23.55
CA THR A 888 23.90 -98.96 -23.94
C THR A 888 23.77 -100.22 -24.81
N GLU A 889 22.56 -100.74 -25.03
CA GLU A 889 22.34 -101.99 -25.77
C GLU A 889 21.39 -101.81 -26.96
N TYR A 890 21.81 -102.30 -28.13
CA TYR A 890 21.08 -102.18 -29.38
C TYR A 890 21.02 -103.52 -30.10
N ARG A 891 19.82 -103.91 -30.54
CA ARG A 891 19.58 -105.14 -31.31
C ARG A 891 19.47 -104.82 -32.79
N LEU A 892 20.35 -105.43 -33.57
CA LEU A 892 20.34 -105.40 -35.03
C LEU A 892 19.51 -106.58 -35.50
N ASN A 893 18.38 -106.33 -36.16
CA ASN A 893 17.51 -107.38 -36.70
C ASN A 893 17.68 -107.45 -38.22
N PHE A 894 17.71 -108.65 -38.77
CA PHE A 894 17.84 -108.93 -40.20
C PHE A 894 17.18 -110.27 -40.54
N ASP A 895 17.04 -110.58 -41.83
CA ASP A 895 16.47 -111.86 -42.24
C ASP A 895 17.37 -113.04 -41.83
N GLN A 896 16.78 -114.20 -41.54
CA GLN A 896 17.50 -115.37 -41.03
C GLN A 896 18.65 -115.80 -41.95
N GLN A 897 19.86 -115.84 -41.40
CA GLN A 897 21.07 -116.25 -42.10
C GLN A 897 21.28 -117.76 -42.00
N SER A 898 21.45 -118.41 -43.15
CA SER A 898 21.55 -119.88 -43.28
C SER A 898 22.72 -120.39 -44.12
N PHE A 899 23.53 -119.47 -44.68
CA PHE A 899 24.72 -119.84 -45.44
C PHE A 899 25.94 -120.03 -44.53
N PRO A 900 26.68 -121.14 -44.65
CA PRO A 900 27.92 -121.32 -43.90
C PRO A 900 29.02 -120.40 -44.44
N GLY A 901 29.76 -119.76 -43.53
CA GLY A 901 30.91 -118.90 -43.85
C GLY A 901 31.11 -117.81 -42.79
N GLU A 902 32.02 -116.88 -43.04
CA GLU A 902 32.27 -115.77 -42.12
C GLU A 902 31.25 -114.65 -42.30
N TYR A 903 30.82 -114.11 -41.16
CA TYR A 903 29.98 -112.92 -41.07
C TYR A 903 30.73 -111.86 -40.27
N THR A 904 30.84 -110.65 -40.83
CA THR A 904 31.58 -109.53 -40.23
C THR A 904 30.59 -108.42 -39.89
N LEU A 905 30.46 -108.12 -38.60
CA LEU A 905 29.76 -106.93 -38.11
C LEU A 905 30.75 -105.78 -38.01
N THR A 906 30.47 -104.67 -38.69
CA THR A 906 31.22 -103.42 -38.58
C THR A 906 30.32 -102.36 -38.00
N VAL A 907 30.65 -101.89 -36.80
CA VAL A 907 30.10 -100.65 -36.24
C VAL A 907 30.99 -99.53 -36.74
N GLY A 908 30.45 -98.43 -37.25
CA GLY A 908 31.23 -97.34 -37.84
C GLY A 908 31.49 -96.20 -36.86
N THR A 909 32.47 -95.36 -37.19
CA THR A 909 32.82 -94.15 -36.42
C THR A 909 31.74 -93.07 -36.41
N GLY A 910 30.69 -93.22 -37.23
CA GLY A 910 29.49 -92.38 -37.19
C GLY A 910 28.54 -92.69 -36.03
N VAL A 911 28.84 -93.71 -35.23
CA VAL A 911 28.18 -93.97 -33.95
C VAL A 911 28.81 -93.09 -32.87
N THR A 912 28.00 -92.36 -32.11
CA THR A 912 28.43 -91.42 -31.07
C THR A 912 27.71 -91.65 -29.74
N ASP A 913 28.31 -91.21 -28.64
CA ASP A 913 27.64 -91.12 -27.34
C ASP A 913 26.57 -90.00 -27.34
N ALA A 914 25.86 -89.85 -26.23
CA ALA A 914 24.89 -88.77 -26.02
C ALA A 914 25.51 -87.36 -25.95
N ALA A 915 26.83 -87.24 -25.77
CA ALA A 915 27.60 -86.00 -25.75
C ALA A 915 28.12 -85.62 -27.16
N GLY A 916 27.97 -86.50 -28.15
CA GLY A 916 28.44 -86.33 -29.52
C GLY A 916 29.86 -86.85 -29.78
N THR A 917 30.49 -87.52 -28.81
CA THR A 917 31.82 -88.13 -28.96
C THR A 917 31.72 -89.40 -29.80
N ALA A 918 32.55 -89.53 -30.83
CA ALA A 918 32.55 -90.69 -31.74
C ALA A 918 33.10 -91.96 -31.06
N LEU A 919 32.56 -93.12 -31.47
CA LEU A 919 32.95 -94.45 -31.01
C LEU A 919 34.42 -94.76 -31.29
N ASP A 920 35.15 -95.19 -30.26
CA ASP A 920 36.48 -95.75 -30.36
C ASP A 920 36.41 -97.26 -30.65
N GLN A 921 37.07 -97.67 -31.73
CA GLN A 921 37.05 -99.04 -32.26
C GLN A 921 38.20 -99.91 -31.73
N ASN A 922 39.19 -99.35 -31.02
CA ASN A 922 40.44 -100.05 -30.76
C ASN A 922 40.91 -99.91 -29.29
N PRO A 923 40.39 -100.73 -28.35
CA PRO A 923 40.79 -100.66 -26.95
C PRO A 923 42.18 -101.29 -26.78
N GLY A 924 43.24 -100.56 -27.15
CA GLY A 924 44.61 -101.01 -26.91
C GLY A 924 45.77 -100.36 -27.67
N THR A 925 45.55 -99.57 -28.74
CA THR A 925 46.67 -98.89 -29.44
C THR A 925 46.31 -97.51 -30.02
N PRO A 926 47.23 -96.52 -30.03
CA PRO A 926 46.89 -95.11 -30.23
C PRO A 926 46.67 -94.63 -31.68
N ASP A 927 46.79 -95.48 -32.69
CA ASP A 927 46.60 -95.06 -34.09
C ASP A 927 45.51 -95.91 -34.72
N GLY A 928 44.39 -95.26 -35.02
CA GLY A 928 43.23 -95.85 -35.68
C GLY A 928 43.50 -96.18 -37.14
N ASP A 929 43.42 -97.46 -37.49
CA ASP A 929 42.90 -97.90 -38.77
C ASP A 929 42.34 -99.34 -38.65
N SER A 930 41.09 -99.48 -39.14
CA SER A 930 40.17 -100.63 -39.25
C SER A 930 39.78 -101.45 -38.02
#